data_AF-A0A4Q2K4L3-F1
#
_entry.id   AF-A0A4Q2K4L3-F1
#
_cell.length_a   1.000
_cell.length_b   1.000
_cell.length_c   1.000
_cell.angle_alpha   90.00
_cell.angle_beta   90.00
_cell.angle_gamma   90.00
#
_symmetry.space_group_name_H-M   'P 1'
#
loop_
_entity.id
_entity.type
_entity.pdbx_description
1 polymer ?
#
loop_
_entity_poly.entity_id
_entity_poly.type
_entity_poly.pdbx_seq_one_letter_code
_entity_poly.pdbx_strand_id
1 'polypeptide(L)'
;MGDINIHETGPEDKASVAVTHDQIGREMDRLREIYPVVRLLDSDNIDEEQFCLLYGNECICMRKVCEEVLHDGGHQTHSLRMGDEQHLANARYVEVDGKKSVLLYAQPIDAENFTGLSDELLYHDALSGAYNRRFYEDNLRTQHMYAGIALLDLDDFKLVNDTLGHHAGDVALKAAVAAMKSCIRGTDMLVRYGGDEFVLVLPGISEDNFSRKLRAITDKLAEAAVPGYEKLGLSVSVGGALSEGRTVEETVRQADTLMYKAKTLKNAVVTETDDIEAEAARKPLLLVVDDSEMNRVILSEMLKDQYDIIEADSGEAGISCLERHGDGISIVLLDIVMPGADGFDVLSRMSRSGWSDDIPVIMISSEESDDMVLRAYELGASDYISRPFDARIVRQRVGNIMRLYAKQRRLSSMLAQQFYERERDSRMLVDIMGGAMELRNGESGPHVKHVRKLTEMMLEHLVRKTDRYHVSSRERATISAASVLHDLGKLSIPDYVLNKPGRLTPEEFEVMKTHTTIGANLLESMTQCRDSALVQAARDICRWHHERWDGNGYPDGLKGDEIPISAQVVSIVDVYDALTSDRVYKKAIPHEEAMQMILNGECGTFNPLLISCLIDLQERILAEKDDEGTPPPLFLG
;
A
#
# COMPACT_ATOMS: atom_id res chain seq x y z
N MET A 1 2.22 13.31 53.81
CA MET A 1 0.88 13.19 53.20
C MET A 1 0.88 14.11 52.00
N GLY A 2 1.31 13.59 50.85
CA GLY A 2 1.26 14.26 49.56
C GLY A 2 0.43 13.37 48.65
N ASP A 3 -0.53 13.98 47.96
CA ASP A 3 -1.55 13.28 47.16
C ASP A 3 -0.91 12.50 46.01
N ILE A 4 -1.15 11.19 45.99
CA ILE A 4 -0.80 10.27 44.90
C ILE A 4 -1.86 10.47 43.82
N ASN A 5 -1.46 10.98 42.65
CA ASN A 5 -2.37 11.13 41.52
C ASN A 5 -2.47 9.77 40.80
N ILE A 6 -3.62 9.12 40.96
CA ILE A 6 -3.92 7.80 40.41
C ILE A 6 -4.45 8.00 38.99
N HIS A 7 -3.68 7.60 37.97
CA HIS A 7 -4.23 7.38 36.64
C HIS A 7 -4.65 5.91 36.54
N GLU A 8 -5.95 5.66 36.65
CA GLU A 8 -6.57 4.35 36.40
C GLU A 8 -6.68 4.13 34.88
N THR A 9 -5.89 3.19 34.35
CA THR A 9 -6.16 2.57 33.05
C THR A 9 -7.13 1.40 33.28
N GLY A 10 -8.25 1.39 32.55
CA GLY A 10 -9.33 0.40 32.72
C GLY A 10 -8.91 -1.05 32.44
N PRO A 11 -9.73 -2.04 32.83
CA PRO A 11 -9.34 -3.44 32.83
C PRO A 11 -9.36 -4.05 31.42
N GLU A 12 -8.19 -4.22 30.82
CA GLU A 12 -7.97 -5.06 29.63
C GLU A 12 -7.58 -6.50 30.06
N ASP A 13 -8.25 -7.47 29.44
CA ASP A 13 -8.02 -8.93 29.42
C ASP A 13 -7.79 -9.72 30.72
N LYS A 14 -8.82 -10.49 31.10
CA LYS A 14 -8.75 -11.59 32.09
C LYS A 14 -8.20 -12.86 31.44
N ALA A 15 -6.89 -12.95 31.24
CA ALA A 15 -6.21 -14.21 30.94
C ALA A 15 -5.23 -14.57 32.06
N SER A 16 -5.70 -15.33 33.05
CA SER A 16 -4.83 -15.95 34.06
C SER A 16 -4.09 -17.14 33.44
N VAL A 17 -2.78 -17.02 33.25
CA VAL A 17 -1.93 -18.17 32.85
C VAL A 17 -1.52 -18.91 34.12
N ALA A 18 -1.96 -20.16 34.25
CA ALA A 18 -1.43 -21.07 35.26
C ALA A 18 -0.04 -21.55 34.82
N VAL A 19 0.98 -21.27 35.62
CA VAL A 19 2.40 -21.56 35.33
C VAL A 19 3.01 -22.32 36.51
N THR A 20 4.04 -23.13 36.23
CA THR A 20 4.79 -23.82 37.29
C THR A 20 5.85 -22.92 37.90
N HIS A 21 6.33 -23.24 39.12
CA HIS A 21 7.42 -22.48 39.77
C HIS A 21 8.67 -22.32 38.89
N ASP A 22 8.99 -23.34 38.07
CA ASP A 22 10.14 -23.35 37.18
C ASP A 22 9.94 -22.46 35.93
N GLN A 23 8.69 -22.35 35.45
CA GLN A 23 8.34 -21.47 34.33
C GLN A 23 8.36 -20.00 34.76
N ILE A 24 7.77 -19.69 35.91
CA ILE A 24 7.79 -18.31 36.44
C ILE A 24 9.20 -17.90 36.86
N GLY A 25 10.02 -18.82 37.37
CA GLY A 25 11.44 -18.56 37.67
C GLY A 25 12.23 -18.11 36.44
N ARG A 26 12.08 -18.83 35.31
CA ARG A 26 12.73 -18.47 34.04
C ARG A 26 12.22 -17.14 33.47
N GLU A 27 10.95 -16.83 33.65
CA GLU A 27 10.38 -15.54 33.24
C GLU A 27 10.92 -14.41 34.11
N MET A 28 11.00 -14.62 35.43
CA MET A 28 11.59 -13.65 36.36
C MET A 28 13.07 -13.38 36.07
N ASP A 29 13.84 -14.41 35.70
CA ASP A 29 15.26 -14.23 35.37
C ASP A 29 15.44 -13.40 34.10
N ARG A 30 14.63 -13.63 33.06
CA ARG A 30 14.61 -12.76 31.85
C ARG A 30 14.20 -11.33 32.18
N LEU A 31 13.21 -11.16 33.05
CA LEU A 31 12.78 -9.82 33.46
C LEU A 31 13.86 -9.12 34.29
N ARG A 32 14.67 -9.83 35.08
CA ARG A 32 15.77 -9.22 35.86
C ARG A 32 16.93 -8.73 35.00
N GLU A 33 17.05 -9.22 33.76
CA GLU A 33 18.02 -8.66 32.79
C GLU A 33 17.62 -7.25 32.34
N ILE A 34 16.33 -6.91 32.42
CA ILE A 34 15.74 -5.68 31.88
C ILE A 34 15.32 -4.72 33.01
N TYR A 35 14.71 -5.26 34.06
CA TYR A 35 14.12 -4.52 35.16
C TYR A 35 14.96 -4.68 36.43
N PRO A 36 15.37 -3.58 37.08
CA PRO A 36 16.15 -3.65 38.31
C PRO A 36 15.37 -4.28 39.47
N VAL A 37 14.03 -4.25 39.43
CA VAL A 37 13.16 -4.89 40.43
C VAL A 37 12.24 -5.89 39.75
N VAL A 38 12.29 -7.14 40.23
CA VAL A 38 11.35 -8.20 39.85
C VAL A 38 11.06 -9.07 41.08
N ARG A 39 9.80 -9.12 41.49
CA ARG A 39 9.29 -9.78 42.70
C ARG A 39 8.06 -10.61 42.36
N LEU A 40 7.95 -11.77 42.99
CA LEU A 40 6.74 -12.58 43.00
C LEU A 40 6.17 -12.50 44.41
N LEU A 41 4.92 -12.07 44.54
CA LEU A 41 4.28 -11.76 45.80
C LEU A 41 2.97 -12.54 45.94
N ASP A 42 2.81 -13.29 47.02
CA ASP A 42 1.52 -13.89 47.38
C ASP A 42 0.82 -13.11 48.50
N SER A 43 -0.36 -13.56 48.93
CA SER A 43 -1.12 -12.90 50.02
C SER A 43 -0.31 -12.74 51.30
N ASP A 44 0.51 -13.73 51.64
CA ASP A 44 1.29 -13.73 52.88
C ASP A 44 2.43 -12.70 52.78
N ASN A 45 3.09 -12.61 51.63
CA ASN A 45 4.16 -11.64 51.39
C ASN A 45 3.66 -10.18 51.31
N ILE A 46 2.44 -9.96 50.80
CA ILE A 46 1.84 -8.63 50.70
C ILE A 46 1.46 -8.11 52.11
N ASP A 47 0.96 -9.00 52.98
CA ASP A 47 0.49 -8.67 54.33
C ASP A 47 1.61 -8.59 55.38
N GLU A 48 2.65 -9.43 55.29
CA GLU A 48 3.72 -9.51 56.30
C GLU A 48 4.85 -8.46 56.14
N GLU A 49 5.08 -7.94 54.93
CA GLU A 49 6.17 -6.97 54.72
C GLU A 49 5.84 -5.62 55.36
N GLN A 50 6.62 -5.18 56.34
CA GLN A 50 6.44 -3.89 57.03
C GLN A 50 6.80 -2.67 56.17
N PHE A 51 7.37 -2.87 54.98
CA PHE A 51 8.01 -1.85 54.15
C PHE A 51 7.61 -1.97 52.66
N CYS A 52 8.14 -1.11 51.77
CA CYS A 52 7.77 -1.08 50.36
C CYS A 52 8.04 -2.41 49.63
N LEU A 53 7.04 -2.87 48.87
CA LEU A 53 7.13 -4.06 48.00
C LEU A 53 8.16 -3.93 46.85
N LEU A 54 8.68 -2.73 46.60
CA LEU A 54 9.68 -2.46 45.55
C LEU A 54 11.12 -2.37 46.11
N TYR A 55 11.34 -1.60 47.19
CA TYR A 55 12.70 -1.31 47.70
C TYR A 55 12.83 -1.24 49.24
N GLY A 56 11.85 -1.70 50.02
CA GLY A 56 11.92 -1.61 51.49
C GLY A 56 11.57 -0.22 52.05
N ASN A 57 12.32 0.29 53.04
CA ASN A 57 11.89 1.32 54.02
C ASN A 57 11.36 2.68 53.51
N GLU A 58 11.20 2.94 52.21
CA GLU A 58 11.00 4.29 51.65
C GLU A 58 9.75 4.51 50.76
N CYS A 59 8.83 3.55 50.57
CA CYS A 59 7.57 3.84 49.82
C CYS A 59 6.36 2.98 50.21
N ILE A 60 5.16 3.57 50.19
CA ILE A 60 3.87 2.89 50.52
C ILE A 60 3.09 2.50 49.23
N CYS A 61 3.72 2.61 48.06
CA CYS A 61 3.03 2.93 46.81
C CYS A 61 2.39 1.78 45.99
N MET A 62 2.63 0.49 46.28
CA MET A 62 2.10 -0.61 45.43
C MET A 62 1.27 -1.66 46.14
N ARG A 63 1.09 -1.59 47.46
CA ARG A 63 0.35 -2.62 48.21
C ARG A 63 -1.09 -2.77 47.73
N LYS A 64 -1.82 -1.67 47.69
CA LYS A 64 -3.23 -1.65 47.27
C LYS A 64 -3.40 -2.16 45.84
N VAL A 65 -2.49 -1.80 44.93
CA VAL A 65 -2.49 -2.27 43.54
C VAL A 65 -2.25 -3.78 43.46
N CYS A 66 -1.29 -4.31 44.23
CA CYS A 66 -1.05 -5.75 44.29
C CYS A 66 -2.22 -6.51 44.93
N GLU A 67 -2.87 -5.97 45.97
CA GLU A 67 -4.09 -6.56 46.56
C GLU A 67 -5.25 -6.59 45.56
N GLU A 68 -5.49 -5.50 44.84
CA GLU A 68 -6.52 -5.40 43.79
C GLU A 68 -6.24 -6.39 42.65
N VAL A 69 -5.01 -6.43 42.13
CA VAL A 69 -4.61 -7.39 41.07
C VAL A 69 -4.70 -8.84 41.56
N LEU A 70 -4.38 -9.12 42.82
CA LEU A 70 -4.50 -10.47 43.39
C LEU A 70 -5.96 -10.92 43.55
N HIS A 71 -6.87 -9.98 43.87
CA HIS A 71 -8.30 -10.25 44.05
C HIS A 71 -9.06 -10.31 42.71
N ASP A 72 -8.88 -9.31 41.85
CA ASP A 72 -9.67 -9.10 40.63
C ASP A 72 -9.06 -9.78 39.39
N GLY A 73 -7.77 -10.14 39.47
CA GLY A 73 -6.98 -10.66 38.36
C GLY A 73 -6.55 -9.57 37.36
N GLY A 74 -5.83 -9.97 36.31
CA GLY A 74 -5.41 -9.06 35.23
C GLY A 74 -4.04 -8.42 35.45
N HIS A 75 -3.83 -7.25 34.84
CA HIS A 75 -2.58 -6.50 34.92
C HIS A 75 -2.85 -5.02 35.18
N GLN A 76 -1.94 -4.35 35.88
CA GLN A 76 -1.99 -2.92 36.13
C GLN A 76 -0.59 -2.30 36.04
N THR A 77 -0.50 -1.10 35.47
CA THR A 77 0.73 -0.32 35.38
C THR A 77 0.56 0.98 36.18
N HIS A 78 1.56 1.33 36.99
CA HIS A 78 1.50 2.50 37.85
C HIS A 78 2.80 3.29 37.82
N SER A 79 2.71 4.62 37.69
CA SER A 79 3.84 5.52 37.87
C SER A 79 3.90 5.99 39.32
N LEU A 80 5.06 5.86 39.95
CA LEU A 80 5.30 6.21 41.34
C LEU A 80 6.55 7.07 41.47
N ARG A 81 6.51 8.04 42.39
CA ARG A 81 7.62 8.96 42.65
C ARG A 81 8.30 8.57 43.95
N MET A 82 9.58 8.22 43.89
CA MET A 82 10.41 7.88 45.04
C MET A 82 11.54 8.91 45.15
N GLY A 83 11.43 9.82 46.13
CA GLY A 83 12.33 10.98 46.22
C GLY A 83 12.21 11.90 45.00
N ASP A 84 13.33 12.14 44.33
CA ASP A 84 13.41 12.96 43.11
C ASP A 84 13.29 12.15 41.81
N GLU A 85 13.22 10.81 41.89
CA GLU A 85 13.15 9.90 40.75
C GLU A 85 11.72 9.35 40.57
N GLN A 86 11.17 9.45 39.35
CA GLN A 86 9.95 8.71 39.00
C GLN A 86 10.30 7.28 38.62
N HIS A 87 9.37 6.36 38.82
CA HIS A 87 9.50 4.94 38.56
C HIS A 87 8.21 4.44 37.90
N LEU A 88 8.32 3.48 36.99
CA LEU A 88 7.18 2.79 36.40
C LEU A 88 7.16 1.34 36.90
N ALA A 89 6.07 0.94 37.55
CA ALA A 89 5.88 -0.40 38.07
C ALA A 89 4.69 -1.09 37.38
N ASN A 90 4.85 -2.38 37.09
CA ASN A 90 3.81 -3.23 36.52
C ASN A 90 3.52 -4.38 37.50
N ALA A 91 2.24 -4.62 37.75
CA ALA A 91 1.73 -5.71 38.56
C ALA A 91 0.85 -6.62 37.70
N ARG A 92 1.21 -7.90 37.58
CA ARG A 92 0.45 -8.88 36.79
C ARG A 92 0.05 -10.07 37.63
N TYR A 93 -1.23 -10.42 37.61
CA TYR A 93 -1.73 -11.64 38.24
C TYR A 93 -1.12 -12.87 37.59
N VAL A 94 -0.69 -13.82 38.42
CA VAL A 94 -0.17 -15.10 37.96
C VAL A 94 -0.56 -16.21 38.95
N GLU A 95 -0.95 -17.37 38.44
CA GLU A 95 -1.23 -18.52 39.29
C GLU A 95 -0.06 -19.49 39.19
N VAL A 96 0.70 -19.61 40.29
CA VAL A 96 1.91 -20.43 40.36
C VAL A 96 1.63 -21.68 41.18
N ASP A 97 1.62 -22.84 40.52
CA ASP A 97 1.31 -24.15 41.15
C ASP A 97 0.02 -24.14 41.99
N GLY A 98 -1.02 -23.43 41.52
CA GLY A 98 -2.31 -23.30 42.19
C GLY A 98 -2.35 -22.26 43.33
N LYS A 99 -1.25 -21.53 43.59
CA LYS A 99 -1.22 -20.39 44.50
C LYS A 99 -1.34 -19.09 43.71
N LYS A 100 -2.33 -18.27 44.07
CA LYS A 100 -2.51 -16.92 43.51
C LYS A 100 -1.35 -16.03 43.92
N SER A 101 -0.69 -15.42 42.95
CA SER A 101 0.46 -14.54 43.16
C SER A 101 0.40 -13.34 42.20
N VAL A 102 1.19 -12.32 42.49
CA VAL A 102 1.39 -11.15 41.63
C VAL A 102 2.86 -11.07 41.25
N LEU A 103 3.13 -11.01 39.96
CA LEU A 103 4.44 -10.68 39.42
C LEU A 103 4.56 -9.16 39.33
N LEU A 104 5.40 -8.58 40.19
CA LEU A 104 5.66 -7.15 40.28
C LEU A 104 7.05 -6.85 39.72
N TYR A 105 7.16 -5.92 38.79
CA TYR A 105 8.45 -5.46 38.27
C TYR A 105 8.44 -3.96 37.98
N ALA A 106 9.57 -3.31 38.22
CA ALA A 106 9.67 -1.85 38.14
C ALA A 106 11.04 -1.37 37.65
N GLN A 107 11.04 -0.17 37.06
CA GLN A 107 12.24 0.54 36.60
C GLN A 107 12.17 2.03 36.93
N PRO A 108 13.31 2.71 37.19
CA PRO A 108 13.37 4.16 37.25
C PRO A 108 13.03 4.77 35.88
N ILE A 109 12.33 5.89 35.90
CA ILE A 109 12.01 6.74 34.75
C ILE A 109 13.12 7.80 34.70
N ASP A 110 14.18 7.51 33.96
CA ASP A 110 15.10 8.56 33.52
C ASP A 110 14.39 9.40 32.46
N ALA A 111 14.34 10.72 32.68
CA ALA A 111 13.63 11.69 31.85
C ALA A 111 14.07 11.70 30.35
N GLU A 112 15.11 10.95 29.99
CA GLU A 112 15.67 10.88 28.64
C GLU A 112 15.55 9.49 27.97
N ASN A 113 15.20 8.41 28.69
CA ASN A 113 15.33 7.04 28.18
C ASN A 113 14.02 6.26 27.96
N PHE A 114 12.85 6.82 28.27
CA PHE A 114 11.56 6.10 28.13
C PHE A 114 10.95 6.11 26.71
N THR A 115 11.67 6.51 25.67
CA THR A 115 11.13 6.55 24.28
C THR A 115 11.98 5.83 23.25
N GLY A 116 13.09 5.18 23.61
CA GLY A 116 14.05 4.66 22.61
C GLY A 116 13.67 3.33 21.96
N LEU A 117 13.39 2.28 22.75
CA LEU A 117 13.37 0.90 22.23
C LEU A 117 11.98 0.40 21.82
N SER A 118 10.89 0.93 22.39
CA SER A 118 9.53 0.55 22.01
C SER A 118 8.99 1.38 20.85
N ASP A 119 9.33 2.68 20.75
CA ASP A 119 8.87 3.54 19.65
C ASP A 119 9.66 3.27 18.35
N GLU A 120 10.95 2.93 18.41
CA GLU A 120 11.71 2.60 17.19
C GLU A 120 11.11 1.37 16.47
N LEU A 121 10.73 0.32 17.19
CA LEU A 121 10.10 -0.87 16.58
C LEU A 121 8.63 -0.63 16.19
N LEU A 122 7.92 0.24 16.90
CA LEU A 122 6.50 0.51 16.66
C LEU A 122 6.28 1.46 15.49
N TYR A 123 7.17 2.45 15.33
CA TYR A 123 7.00 3.59 14.44
C TYR A 123 8.05 3.67 13.32
N HIS A 124 9.02 2.75 13.26
CA HIS A 124 9.92 2.64 12.10
C HIS A 124 9.70 1.38 11.29
N ASP A 125 10.00 1.48 10.01
CA ASP A 125 9.98 0.39 9.04
C ASP A 125 11.24 -0.46 9.25
N ALA A 126 11.06 -1.76 9.51
CA ALA A 126 12.15 -2.68 9.84
C ALA A 126 13.21 -2.82 8.74
N LEU A 127 12.82 -2.60 7.48
CA LEU A 127 13.71 -2.73 6.33
C LEU A 127 14.55 -1.48 6.09
N SER A 128 13.93 -0.31 6.12
CA SER A 128 14.54 0.96 5.71
C SER A 128 14.93 1.89 6.87
N GLY A 129 14.39 1.66 8.05
CA GLY A 129 14.53 2.53 9.22
C GLY A 129 13.87 3.90 9.08
N ALA A 130 13.14 4.17 7.99
CA ALA A 130 12.24 5.33 7.91
C ALA A 130 11.07 5.14 8.89
N TYR A 131 10.31 6.21 9.18
CA TYR A 131 9.06 6.03 9.93
C TYR A 131 8.10 5.14 9.13
N ASN A 132 7.29 4.31 9.79
CA ASN A 132 6.32 3.45 9.13
C ASN A 132 4.96 4.14 9.01
N ARG A 133 4.06 3.53 8.24
CA ARG A 133 2.69 4.05 8.04
C ARG A 133 1.94 4.30 9.36
N ARG A 134 2.18 3.49 10.40
CA ARG A 134 1.54 3.66 11.70
C ARG A 134 1.92 4.99 12.36
N PHE A 135 3.18 5.41 12.25
CA PHE A 135 3.62 6.73 12.71
C PHE A 135 2.87 7.86 12.01
N TYR A 136 2.63 7.71 10.70
CA TYR A 136 1.81 8.68 9.99
C TYR A 136 0.37 8.72 10.52
N GLU A 137 -0.26 7.56 10.70
CA GLU A 137 -1.66 7.47 11.16
C GLU A 137 -1.86 8.01 12.58
N ASP A 138 -0.96 7.65 13.50
CA ASP A 138 -1.05 8.00 14.92
C ASP A 138 -0.55 9.42 15.20
N ASN A 139 0.56 9.83 14.56
CA ASN A 139 1.28 11.04 14.94
C ASN A 139 1.18 12.19 13.95
N LEU A 140 0.91 11.96 12.65
CA LEU A 140 0.97 13.03 11.64
C LEU A 140 -0.37 13.38 11.02
N ARG A 141 -1.21 12.39 10.70
CA ARG A 141 -2.40 12.51 9.85
C ARG A 141 -3.27 13.73 10.18
N THR A 142 -3.59 13.91 11.46
CA THR A 142 -4.51 14.94 11.95
C THR A 142 -3.81 16.20 12.45
N GLN A 143 -2.48 16.27 12.40
CA GLN A 143 -1.74 17.43 12.86
C GLN A 143 -1.90 18.61 11.91
N HIS A 144 -2.08 19.80 12.50
CA HIS A 144 -2.02 21.08 11.80
C HIS A 144 -0.60 21.64 11.95
N MET A 145 0.12 21.78 10.84
CA MET A 145 1.48 22.32 10.86
C MET A 145 1.80 23.12 9.62
N TYR A 146 2.66 24.13 9.77
CA TYR A 146 3.27 24.82 8.62
C TYR A 146 4.45 23.99 8.13
N ALA A 147 4.18 23.09 7.19
CA ALA A 147 5.18 22.19 6.62
C ALA A 147 5.02 22.06 5.10
N GLY A 148 6.13 21.76 4.42
CA GLY A 148 6.09 21.23 3.06
C GLY A 148 5.92 19.72 3.13
N ILE A 149 4.95 19.20 2.40
CA ILE A 149 4.59 17.79 2.40
C ILE A 149 4.77 17.26 0.98
N ALA A 150 5.57 16.22 0.82
CA ALA A 150 5.80 15.59 -0.47
C ALA A 150 5.49 14.10 -0.43
N LEU A 151 4.91 13.61 -1.51
CA LEU A 151 4.74 12.19 -1.79
C LEU A 151 5.76 11.78 -2.86
N LEU A 152 6.46 10.68 -2.62
CA LEU A 152 7.54 10.16 -3.46
C LEU A 152 7.24 8.71 -3.80
N ASP A 153 7.36 8.33 -5.07
CA ASP A 153 7.16 6.96 -5.56
C ASP A 153 8.36 6.57 -6.42
N LEU A 154 9.01 5.44 -6.08
CA LEU A 154 10.16 4.96 -6.86
C LEU A 154 9.69 4.42 -8.21
N ASP A 155 10.21 4.99 -9.30
CA ASP A 155 9.79 4.60 -10.64
C ASP A 155 10.24 3.17 -10.96
N ASP A 156 9.36 2.40 -11.62
CA ASP A 156 9.62 1.03 -12.09
C ASP A 156 10.12 0.06 -11.00
N PHE A 157 9.90 0.34 -9.71
CA PHE A 157 10.40 -0.51 -8.61
C PHE A 157 9.88 -1.96 -8.69
N LYS A 158 8.64 -2.15 -9.14
CA LYS A 158 8.10 -3.48 -9.41
C LYS A 158 8.91 -4.25 -10.47
N LEU A 159 9.37 -3.57 -11.53
CA LEU A 159 10.20 -4.18 -12.56
C LEU A 159 11.56 -4.61 -12.00
N VAL A 160 12.12 -3.85 -11.07
CA VAL A 160 13.36 -4.21 -10.35
C VAL A 160 13.17 -5.52 -9.58
N ASN A 161 12.07 -5.64 -8.82
CA ASN A 161 11.74 -6.87 -8.10
C ASN A 161 11.52 -8.06 -9.05
N ASP A 162 10.75 -7.85 -10.11
CA ASP A 162 10.41 -8.90 -11.06
C ASP A 162 11.62 -9.39 -11.88
N THR A 163 12.60 -8.51 -12.13
CA THR A 163 13.77 -8.82 -12.98
C THR A 163 14.99 -9.29 -12.20
N LEU A 164 15.24 -8.71 -11.02
CA LEU A 164 16.47 -8.91 -10.24
C LEU A 164 16.21 -9.60 -8.89
N GLY A 165 14.95 -9.84 -8.55
CA GLY A 165 14.51 -10.48 -7.30
C GLY A 165 14.29 -9.48 -6.17
N HIS A 166 13.52 -9.89 -5.16
CA HIS A 166 13.14 -9.05 -4.02
C HIS A 166 14.34 -8.54 -3.20
N HIS A 167 15.39 -9.37 -3.05
CA HIS A 167 16.63 -8.92 -2.41
C HIS A 167 17.24 -7.68 -3.11
N ALA A 168 17.19 -7.62 -4.45
CA ALA A 168 17.68 -6.45 -5.18
C ALA A 168 16.82 -5.22 -4.89
N GLY A 169 15.51 -5.39 -4.82
CA GLY A 169 14.56 -4.34 -4.42
C GLY A 169 14.78 -3.83 -3.01
N ASP A 170 15.02 -4.72 -2.04
CA ASP A 170 15.31 -4.35 -0.66
C ASP A 170 16.57 -3.49 -0.53
N VAL A 171 17.63 -3.88 -1.26
CA VAL A 171 18.88 -3.12 -1.28
C VAL A 171 18.69 -1.78 -1.99
N ALA A 172 17.92 -1.74 -3.08
CA ALA A 172 17.54 -0.51 -3.77
C ALA A 172 16.74 0.43 -2.84
N LEU A 173 15.83 -0.11 -2.04
CA LEU A 173 14.98 0.65 -1.13
C LEU A 173 15.77 1.21 0.05
N LYS A 174 16.71 0.42 0.61
CA LYS A 174 17.67 0.90 1.61
C LYS A 174 18.56 2.01 1.07
N ALA A 175 19.06 1.87 -0.16
CA ALA A 175 19.85 2.90 -0.82
C ALA A 175 19.02 4.18 -1.04
N ALA A 176 17.76 4.03 -1.46
CA ALA A 176 16.86 5.15 -1.65
C ALA A 176 16.61 5.93 -0.35
N VAL A 177 16.28 5.23 0.74
CA VAL A 177 16.04 5.85 2.05
C VAL A 177 17.31 6.49 2.61
N ALA A 178 18.48 5.87 2.43
CA ALA A 178 19.75 6.48 2.81
C ALA A 178 20.01 7.79 2.05
N ALA A 179 19.76 7.81 0.73
CA ALA A 179 19.88 9.02 -0.08
C ALA A 179 18.92 10.12 0.38
N MET A 180 17.64 9.79 0.59
CA MET A 180 16.63 10.73 1.10
C MET A 180 16.99 11.27 2.48
N LYS A 181 17.38 10.39 3.42
CA LYS A 181 17.80 10.79 4.78
C LYS A 181 19.02 11.71 4.77
N SER A 182 19.97 11.50 3.86
CA SER A 182 21.14 12.37 3.73
C SER A 182 20.80 13.79 3.30
N CYS A 183 19.63 13.97 2.67
CA CYS A 183 19.16 15.24 2.16
C CYS A 183 18.27 16.00 3.16
N ILE A 184 17.86 15.42 4.30
CA ILE A 184 16.89 16.02 5.22
C ILE A 184 17.51 16.30 6.61
N ARG A 185 16.85 17.13 7.42
CA ARG A 185 17.26 17.51 8.78
C ARG A 185 16.71 16.51 9.79
N GLY A 186 17.25 16.49 11.01
CA GLY A 186 16.72 15.64 12.09
C GLY A 186 15.29 15.98 12.54
N THR A 187 14.78 17.16 12.19
CA THR A 187 13.39 17.59 12.44
C THR A 187 12.44 17.21 11.30
N ASP A 188 12.98 16.77 10.16
CA ASP A 188 12.22 16.38 8.98
C ASP A 188 11.84 14.91 9.12
N MET A 189 10.62 14.55 8.70
CA MET A 189 10.08 13.22 8.91
C MET A 189 9.89 12.53 7.57
N LEU A 190 10.61 11.42 7.37
CA LEU A 190 10.47 10.53 6.22
C LEU A 190 9.70 9.30 6.65
N VAL A 191 8.52 9.10 6.07
CA VAL A 191 7.64 7.96 6.32
C VAL A 191 7.61 7.07 5.09
N ARG A 192 7.82 5.77 5.24
CA ARG A 192 7.47 4.77 4.24
C ARG A 192 5.97 4.48 4.34
N TYR A 193 5.23 4.99 3.37
CA TYR A 193 3.76 4.96 3.36
C TYR A 193 3.22 3.69 2.70
N GLY A 194 3.96 3.17 1.71
CA GLY A 194 3.64 1.95 0.97
C GLY A 194 4.89 1.12 0.66
N GLY A 195 4.79 0.23 -0.33
CA GLY A 195 5.91 -0.63 -0.73
C GLY A 195 7.12 0.19 -1.20
N ASP A 196 6.90 1.06 -2.18
CA ASP A 196 7.83 1.96 -2.85
C ASP A 196 7.46 3.44 -2.71
N GLU A 197 6.42 3.73 -1.91
CA GLU A 197 5.89 5.06 -1.68
C GLU A 197 6.33 5.64 -0.33
N PHE A 198 6.72 6.92 -0.33
CA PHE A 198 7.20 7.65 0.83
C PHE A 198 6.48 8.99 0.99
N VAL A 199 6.17 9.36 2.23
CA VAL A 199 5.71 10.70 2.61
C VAL A 199 6.86 11.42 3.31
N LEU A 200 7.23 12.58 2.80
CA LEU A 200 8.21 13.47 3.40
C LEU A 200 7.52 14.71 3.97
N VAL A 201 7.69 14.95 5.27
CA VAL A 201 7.18 16.13 5.96
C VAL A 201 8.35 17.01 6.39
N LEU A 202 8.34 18.26 5.94
CA LEU A 202 9.39 19.26 6.15
C LEU A 202 8.83 20.46 6.95
N PRO A 203 8.78 20.38 8.30
CA PRO A 203 8.28 21.47 9.12
C PRO A 203 9.09 22.76 8.95
N GLY A 204 8.39 23.89 8.79
CA GLY A 204 9.00 25.22 8.71
C GLY A 204 9.85 25.47 7.46
N ILE A 205 9.72 24.66 6.41
CA ILE A 205 10.35 24.95 5.12
C ILE A 205 9.64 26.12 4.43
N SER A 206 10.41 27.04 3.85
CA SER A 206 9.86 28.11 3.03
C SER A 206 9.55 27.60 1.62
N GLU A 207 8.55 28.19 0.98
CA GLU A 207 8.12 27.89 -0.40
C GLU A 207 9.29 27.86 -1.39
N ASP A 208 10.12 28.92 -1.41
CA ASP A 208 11.31 29.01 -2.29
C ASP A 208 12.34 27.88 -2.13
N ASN A 209 12.38 27.25 -0.95
CA ASN A 209 13.33 26.19 -0.63
C ASN A 209 12.72 24.80 -0.82
N PHE A 210 11.39 24.70 -0.85
CA PHE A 210 10.69 23.42 -0.90
C PHE A 210 10.95 22.68 -2.21
N SER A 211 10.64 23.29 -3.37
CA SER A 211 10.85 22.65 -4.67
C SER A 211 12.33 22.36 -4.96
N ARG A 212 13.25 23.24 -4.50
CA ARG A 212 14.70 23.00 -4.60
C ARG A 212 15.15 21.80 -3.78
N LYS A 213 14.60 21.63 -2.57
CA LYS A 213 14.90 20.48 -1.70
C LYS A 213 14.44 19.18 -2.33
N LEU A 214 13.24 19.15 -2.92
CA LEU A 214 12.69 17.98 -3.59
C LEU A 214 13.53 17.59 -4.81
N ARG A 215 13.94 18.55 -5.65
CA ARG A 215 14.84 18.29 -6.78
C ARG A 215 16.20 17.74 -6.33
N ALA A 216 16.76 18.30 -5.26
CA ALA A 216 18.01 17.79 -4.70
C ALA A 216 17.89 16.34 -4.19
N ILE A 217 16.73 15.95 -3.65
CA ILE A 217 16.45 14.56 -3.25
C ILE A 217 16.39 13.64 -4.49
N THR A 218 15.68 14.05 -5.55
CA THR A 218 15.61 13.33 -6.81
C THR A 218 16.99 13.14 -7.45
N ASP A 219 17.80 14.20 -7.52
CA ASP A 219 19.17 14.13 -8.05
C ASP A 219 20.05 13.18 -7.21
N LYS A 220 19.92 13.23 -5.88
CA LYS A 220 20.69 12.35 -4.98
C LYS A 220 20.30 10.89 -5.14
N LEU A 221 19.03 10.61 -5.40
CA LEU A 221 18.53 9.27 -5.70
C LEU A 221 19.09 8.76 -7.03
N ALA A 222 19.11 9.59 -8.08
CA ALA A 222 19.69 9.24 -9.37
C ALA A 222 21.19 8.92 -9.29
N GLU A 223 21.92 9.56 -8.37
CA GLU A 223 23.34 9.29 -8.08
C GLU A 223 23.58 8.12 -7.13
N ALA A 224 22.55 7.58 -6.47
CA ALA A 224 22.71 6.58 -5.44
C ALA A 224 23.15 5.25 -6.03
N ALA A 225 24.34 4.78 -5.64
CA ALA A 225 24.81 3.45 -6.00
C ALA A 225 24.08 2.39 -5.17
N VAL A 226 23.50 1.40 -5.83
CA VAL A 226 22.87 0.25 -5.18
C VAL A 226 23.94 -0.83 -4.94
N PRO A 227 24.29 -1.15 -3.68
CA PRO A 227 25.33 -2.13 -3.39
C PRO A 227 25.04 -3.50 -4.03
N GLY A 228 26.02 -4.07 -4.74
CA GLY A 228 25.85 -5.33 -5.46
C GLY A 228 25.13 -5.22 -6.83
N TYR A 229 24.59 -4.04 -7.17
CA TYR A 229 23.88 -3.76 -8.41
C TYR A 229 24.33 -2.42 -9.02
N GLU A 230 25.62 -2.30 -9.35
CA GLU A 230 26.25 -1.04 -9.78
C GLU A 230 25.66 -0.38 -11.04
N LYS A 231 24.89 -1.13 -11.83
CA LYS A 231 24.22 -0.63 -13.05
C LYS A 231 22.75 -0.24 -12.84
N LEU A 232 22.22 -0.46 -11.63
CA LEU A 232 20.83 -0.11 -11.30
C LEU A 232 20.77 1.37 -10.93
N GLY A 233 20.17 2.18 -11.78
CA GLY A 233 19.83 3.57 -11.47
C GLY A 233 18.48 3.64 -10.76
N LEU A 234 18.38 4.49 -9.75
CA LEU A 234 17.12 4.78 -9.07
C LEU A 234 16.53 6.08 -9.63
N SER A 235 15.23 6.09 -9.86
CA SER A 235 14.49 7.31 -10.18
C SER A 235 13.23 7.39 -9.34
N VAL A 236 12.75 8.61 -9.12
CA VAL A 236 11.61 8.87 -8.25
C VAL A 236 10.70 9.93 -8.85
N SER A 237 9.41 9.69 -8.78
CA SER A 237 8.36 10.66 -9.09
C SER A 237 7.88 11.34 -7.82
N VAL A 238 7.91 12.67 -7.78
CA VAL A 238 7.66 13.46 -6.56
C VAL A 238 6.55 14.47 -6.78
N GLY A 239 5.56 14.47 -5.90
CA GLY A 239 4.54 15.50 -5.78
C GLY A 239 4.69 16.27 -4.48
N GLY A 240 4.63 17.60 -4.48
CA GLY A 240 4.82 18.40 -3.27
C GLY A 240 3.78 19.52 -3.09
N ALA A 241 3.25 19.67 -1.88
CA ALA A 241 2.30 20.72 -1.51
C ALA A 241 2.68 21.38 -0.17
N LEU A 242 2.32 22.64 0.01
CA LEU A 242 2.53 23.36 1.27
C LEU A 242 1.26 23.29 2.11
N SER A 243 1.38 22.87 3.36
CA SER A 243 0.21 22.67 4.22
C SER A 243 -0.49 23.98 4.59
N GLU A 244 0.25 25.08 4.74
CA GLU A 244 -0.30 26.41 5.09
C GLU A 244 -1.27 26.42 6.30
N GLY A 245 -1.12 25.47 7.24
CA GLY A 245 -1.98 25.33 8.42
C GLY A 245 -3.17 24.36 8.25
N ARG A 246 -3.30 23.70 7.09
CA ARG A 246 -4.18 22.54 6.87
C ARG A 246 -3.68 21.31 7.64
N THR A 247 -4.45 20.23 7.64
CA THR A 247 -3.94 18.96 8.19
C THR A 247 -2.89 18.35 7.26
N VAL A 248 -2.02 17.51 7.81
CA VAL A 248 -1.07 16.74 7.00
C VAL A 248 -1.83 15.90 5.96
N GLU A 249 -2.92 15.23 6.35
CA GLU A 249 -3.74 14.40 5.45
C GLU A 249 -4.29 15.16 4.23
N GLU A 250 -4.84 16.36 4.44
CA GLU A 250 -5.37 17.18 3.36
C GLU A 250 -4.29 17.56 2.36
N THR A 251 -3.09 17.83 2.86
CA THR A 251 -1.93 18.23 2.05
C THR A 251 -1.30 17.03 1.34
N VAL A 252 -1.25 15.86 1.98
CA VAL A 252 -0.83 14.60 1.35
C VAL A 252 -1.72 14.28 0.14
N ARG A 253 -3.04 14.48 0.26
CA ARG A 253 -3.96 14.25 -0.87
C ARG A 253 -3.66 15.16 -2.07
N GLN A 254 -3.17 16.37 -1.83
CA GLN A 254 -2.74 17.29 -2.89
C GLN A 254 -1.40 16.87 -3.49
N ALA A 255 -0.43 16.52 -2.64
CA ALA A 255 0.86 15.99 -3.05
C ALA A 255 0.71 14.72 -3.92
N ASP A 256 -0.23 13.84 -3.58
CA ASP A 256 -0.57 12.63 -4.35
C ASP A 256 -0.99 12.96 -5.80
N THR A 257 -1.87 13.95 -5.96
CA THR A 257 -2.31 14.41 -7.29
C THR A 257 -1.15 14.93 -8.14
N LEU A 258 -0.21 15.65 -7.52
CA LEU A 258 0.97 16.20 -8.19
C LEU A 258 2.01 15.11 -8.50
N MET A 259 2.17 14.13 -7.60
CA MET A 259 3.07 12.99 -7.80
C MET A 259 2.61 12.16 -9.00
N TYR A 260 1.30 11.99 -9.18
CA TYR A 260 0.78 11.27 -10.34
C TYR A 260 1.13 11.97 -11.66
N LYS A 261 1.08 13.31 -11.69
CA LYS A 261 1.58 14.08 -12.85
C LYS A 261 3.08 13.82 -13.06
N ALA A 262 3.87 13.83 -11.99
CA ALA A 262 5.30 13.53 -12.06
C ALA A 262 5.57 12.12 -12.65
N LYS A 263 4.72 11.14 -12.32
CA LYS A 263 4.81 9.74 -12.80
C LYS A 263 4.69 9.60 -14.32
N THR A 264 4.05 10.56 -15.00
CA THR A 264 3.99 10.58 -16.47
C THR A 264 5.29 11.02 -17.11
N LEU A 265 6.10 11.82 -16.41
CA LEU A 265 7.38 12.33 -16.89
C LEU A 265 8.55 11.44 -16.45
N LYS A 266 8.38 10.67 -15.36
CA LYS A 266 9.40 9.90 -14.64
C LYS A 266 10.56 10.77 -14.15
N ASN A 267 11.16 10.42 -13.01
CA ASN A 267 12.27 11.16 -12.41
C ASN A 267 12.00 12.69 -12.30
N ALA A 268 10.77 13.05 -11.95
CA ALA A 268 10.29 14.43 -12.01
C ALA A 268 9.75 14.90 -10.66
N VAL A 269 9.79 16.21 -10.44
CA VAL A 269 9.22 16.88 -9.28
C VAL A 269 8.12 17.82 -9.75
N VAL A 270 6.94 17.72 -9.17
CA VAL A 270 5.81 18.59 -9.43
C VAL A 270 5.29 19.14 -8.10
N THR A 271 5.26 20.45 -7.95
CA THR A 271 4.76 21.15 -6.75
C THR A 271 3.57 22.06 -7.07
N GLU A 272 2.83 22.51 -6.05
CA GLU A 272 1.73 23.48 -6.22
C GLU A 272 2.19 24.77 -6.94
N THR A 273 3.45 25.15 -6.76
CA THR A 273 4.11 26.26 -7.47
C THR A 273 4.58 25.89 -8.87
N ASP A 274 4.79 24.61 -9.21
CA ASP A 274 5.12 24.21 -10.58
C ASP A 274 3.90 24.35 -11.53
N ASP A 275 2.66 24.34 -11.02
CA ASP A 275 1.43 24.64 -11.79
C ASP A 275 1.24 26.16 -12.07
N ILE A 276 2.04 27.07 -11.48
CA ILE A 276 1.92 28.53 -11.69
C ILE A 276 3.23 29.18 -12.19
N GLU A 277 4.40 28.70 -11.76
CA GLU A 277 5.70 29.30 -12.11
C GLU A 277 6.57 28.45 -13.06
N ALA A 278 6.47 27.11 -13.05
CA ALA A 278 7.26 26.27 -13.96
C ALA A 278 6.67 26.20 -15.38
N GLU A 279 5.33 26.24 -15.51
CA GLU A 279 4.64 26.45 -16.80
C GLU A 279 4.86 27.86 -17.37
N ALA A 280 5.21 28.83 -16.52
CA ALA A 280 5.52 30.20 -16.94
C ALA A 280 6.99 30.40 -17.38
N ALA A 281 7.92 29.54 -16.95
CA ALA A 281 9.34 29.70 -17.19
C ALA A 281 9.91 28.84 -18.33
N ARG A 282 9.25 27.73 -18.71
CA ARG A 282 9.68 26.92 -19.85
C ARG A 282 8.66 27.00 -20.98
N LYS A 283 9.09 27.59 -22.10
CA LYS A 283 8.23 27.71 -23.27
C LYS A 283 7.91 26.31 -23.80
N PRO A 284 6.65 26.00 -24.15
CA PRO A 284 6.31 24.71 -24.74
C PRO A 284 7.09 24.50 -26.04
N LEU A 285 7.52 23.28 -26.30
CA LEU A 285 8.32 22.94 -27.47
C LEU A 285 7.42 22.81 -28.70
N LEU A 286 7.69 23.59 -29.73
CA LEU A 286 6.96 23.61 -30.99
C LEU A 286 7.89 23.13 -32.11
N LEU A 287 7.44 22.13 -32.87
CA LEU A 287 8.15 21.65 -34.05
C LEU A 287 7.59 22.32 -35.30
N VAL A 288 8.44 23.00 -36.08
CA VAL A 288 8.10 23.51 -37.42
C VAL A 288 8.74 22.62 -38.47
N VAL A 289 7.93 22.03 -39.35
CA VAL A 289 8.37 21.20 -40.47
C VAL A 289 7.96 21.86 -41.77
N ASP A 290 8.91 22.43 -42.51
CA ASP A 290 8.69 23.13 -43.77
C ASP A 290 9.99 23.11 -44.59
N ASP A 291 9.92 22.81 -45.89
CA ASP A 291 11.09 22.74 -46.76
C ASP A 291 11.69 24.12 -47.05
N SER A 292 10.88 25.18 -46.94
CA SER A 292 11.31 26.56 -47.15
C SER A 292 11.94 27.17 -45.89
N GLU A 293 13.23 27.48 -45.97
CA GLU A 293 13.96 28.21 -44.92
C GLU A 293 13.27 29.54 -44.54
N MET A 294 12.73 30.25 -45.54
CA MET A 294 12.02 31.51 -45.33
C MET A 294 10.79 31.31 -44.42
N ASN A 295 10.00 30.26 -44.63
CA ASN A 295 8.81 29.99 -43.82
C ASN A 295 9.16 29.60 -42.40
N ARG A 296 10.18 28.75 -42.22
CA ARG A 296 10.66 28.36 -40.89
C ARG A 296 11.10 29.58 -40.09
N VAL A 297 11.92 30.46 -40.68
CA VAL A 297 12.35 31.71 -40.04
C VAL A 297 11.17 32.62 -39.69
N ILE A 298 10.19 32.75 -40.58
CA ILE A 298 9.00 33.58 -40.33
C ILE A 298 8.18 33.04 -39.16
N LEU A 299 7.84 31.74 -39.17
CA LEU A 299 7.05 31.11 -38.12
C LEU A 299 7.79 31.10 -36.79
N SER A 300 9.10 30.83 -36.82
CA SER A 300 9.97 30.90 -35.65
C SER A 300 9.95 32.30 -35.04
N GLU A 301 10.11 33.35 -35.85
CA GLU A 301 10.08 34.74 -35.37
C GLU A 301 8.70 35.15 -34.82
N MET A 302 7.60 34.63 -35.39
CA MET A 302 6.24 34.92 -34.93
C MET A 302 5.91 34.30 -33.56
N LEU A 303 6.53 33.17 -33.22
CA LEU A 303 6.15 32.30 -32.11
C LEU A 303 7.22 32.18 -31.01
N LYS A 304 8.48 32.58 -31.26
CA LYS A 304 9.61 32.47 -30.31
C LYS A 304 9.35 33.07 -28.94
N ASP A 305 8.46 34.05 -28.81
CA ASP A 305 8.16 34.70 -27.52
C ASP A 305 7.41 33.78 -26.57
N GLN A 306 6.66 32.80 -27.11
CA GLN A 306 5.79 31.90 -26.34
C GLN A 306 6.23 30.44 -26.40
N TYR A 307 7.02 30.04 -27.40
CA TYR A 307 7.41 28.66 -27.67
C TYR A 307 8.92 28.50 -27.84
N ASP A 308 9.48 27.38 -27.40
CA ASP A 308 10.81 26.93 -27.78
C ASP A 308 10.67 26.16 -29.10
N ILE A 309 11.47 26.47 -30.11
CA ILE A 309 11.18 26.02 -31.48
C ILE A 309 12.28 25.09 -31.98
N ILE A 310 11.87 23.93 -32.48
CA ILE A 310 12.70 23.01 -33.27
C ILE A 310 12.27 23.12 -34.71
N GLU A 311 13.23 23.20 -35.62
CA GLU A 311 12.99 23.29 -37.05
C GLU A 311 13.43 22.00 -37.74
N ALA A 312 12.62 21.57 -38.71
CA ALA A 312 12.93 20.49 -39.63
C ALA A 312 12.69 20.95 -41.08
N ASP A 313 13.62 20.64 -41.96
CA ASP A 313 13.65 21.09 -43.36
C ASP A 313 13.03 20.09 -44.34
N SER A 314 12.51 18.97 -43.85
CA SER A 314 11.92 17.89 -44.64
C SER A 314 11.00 17.04 -43.77
N GLY A 315 10.09 16.29 -44.38
CA GLY A 315 9.22 15.35 -43.67
C GLY A 315 10.01 14.28 -42.90
N GLU A 316 11.10 13.77 -43.48
CA GLU A 316 11.99 12.79 -42.85
C GLU A 316 12.73 13.37 -41.64
N ALA A 317 13.19 14.63 -41.73
CA ALA A 317 13.77 15.33 -40.59
C ALA A 317 12.73 15.58 -39.49
N GLY A 318 11.48 15.89 -39.87
CA GLY A 318 10.35 16.05 -38.95
C GLY A 318 10.04 14.77 -38.18
N ILE A 319 9.97 13.63 -38.87
CA ILE A 319 9.80 12.31 -38.24
C ILE A 319 10.97 12.00 -37.31
N SER A 320 12.21 12.26 -37.73
CA SER A 320 13.39 12.06 -36.88
C SER A 320 13.35 12.92 -35.60
N CYS A 321 12.79 14.12 -35.67
CA CYS A 321 12.58 14.97 -34.50
C CYS A 321 11.50 14.40 -33.57
N LEU A 322 10.40 13.88 -34.13
CA LEU A 322 9.34 13.20 -33.35
C LEU A 322 9.87 11.94 -32.66
N GLU A 323 10.72 11.15 -33.33
CA GLU A 323 11.35 9.97 -32.74
C GLU A 323 12.32 10.32 -31.59
N ARG A 324 13.01 11.47 -31.68
CA ARG A 324 13.99 11.90 -30.67
C ARG A 324 13.37 12.66 -29.50
N HIS A 325 12.32 13.45 -29.76
CA HIS A 325 11.79 14.44 -28.83
C HIS A 325 10.29 14.29 -28.56
N GLY A 326 9.62 13.24 -29.06
CA GLY A 326 8.16 13.07 -29.08
C GLY A 326 7.45 13.53 -27.81
N ASP A 327 7.82 12.97 -26.65
CA ASP A 327 7.19 13.28 -25.36
C ASP A 327 7.37 14.74 -24.89
N GLY A 328 8.35 15.44 -25.46
CA GLY A 328 8.63 16.85 -25.19
C GLY A 328 7.95 17.81 -26.16
N ILE A 329 7.53 17.37 -27.35
CA ILE A 329 6.90 18.22 -28.37
C ILE A 329 5.45 18.45 -27.99
N SER A 330 5.06 19.72 -27.87
CA SER A 330 3.71 20.12 -27.47
C SER A 330 2.77 20.41 -28.63
N ILE A 331 3.30 20.77 -29.80
CA ILE A 331 2.54 21.00 -31.03
C ILE A 331 3.45 20.93 -32.25
N VAL A 332 2.91 20.51 -33.40
CA VAL A 332 3.60 20.47 -34.68
C VAL A 332 2.93 21.42 -35.67
N LEU A 333 3.72 22.28 -36.32
CA LEU A 333 3.34 23.00 -37.54
C LEU A 333 3.94 22.27 -38.73
N LEU A 334 3.09 21.76 -39.63
CA LEU A 334 3.51 20.83 -40.68
C LEU A 334 3.09 21.33 -42.05
N ASP A 335 4.05 21.58 -42.93
CA ASP A 335 3.75 21.93 -44.31
C ASP A 335 3.17 20.74 -45.08
N ILE A 336 2.16 21.01 -45.91
CA ILE A 336 1.52 19.97 -46.73
C ILE A 336 2.46 19.54 -47.86
N VAL A 337 3.11 20.49 -48.53
CA VAL A 337 3.82 20.24 -49.79
C VAL A 337 5.33 20.32 -49.56
N MET A 338 5.96 19.17 -49.37
CA MET A 338 7.42 19.06 -49.23
C MET A 338 7.99 18.03 -50.22
N PRO A 339 9.25 18.18 -50.67
CA PRO A 339 9.93 17.15 -51.47
C PRO A 339 10.22 15.90 -50.64
N GLY A 340 9.95 14.72 -51.17
CA GLY A 340 10.15 13.46 -50.46
C GLY A 340 8.90 13.06 -49.69
N ALA A 341 9.01 12.83 -48.38
CA ALA A 341 7.85 12.65 -47.51
C ALA A 341 7.07 13.96 -47.36
N ASP A 342 5.82 13.97 -47.83
CA ASP A 342 4.94 15.14 -47.73
C ASP A 342 4.26 15.24 -46.35
N GLY A 343 3.50 16.31 -46.10
CA GLY A 343 2.83 16.50 -44.82
C GLY A 343 1.79 15.43 -44.49
N PHE A 344 1.17 14.80 -45.51
CA PHE A 344 0.24 13.70 -45.28
C PHE A 344 0.97 12.41 -44.92
N ASP A 345 2.15 12.17 -45.46
CA ASP A 345 3.01 11.03 -45.11
C ASP A 345 3.46 11.12 -43.64
N VAL A 346 3.89 12.31 -43.21
CA VAL A 346 4.27 12.56 -41.81
C VAL A 346 3.08 12.37 -40.87
N LEU A 347 1.91 12.94 -41.20
CA LEU A 347 0.70 12.81 -40.39
C LEU A 347 0.23 11.34 -40.31
N SER A 348 0.28 10.60 -41.43
CA SER A 348 -0.03 9.17 -41.46
C SER A 348 0.93 8.35 -40.60
N ARG A 349 2.21 8.74 -40.56
CA ARG A 349 3.22 8.12 -39.69
C ARG A 349 2.93 8.40 -38.22
N MET A 350 2.54 9.64 -37.87
CA MET A 350 2.14 10.00 -36.51
C MET A 350 0.92 9.20 -36.03
N SER A 351 -0.10 9.07 -36.88
CA SER A 351 -1.30 8.29 -36.56
C SER A 351 -1.00 6.81 -36.30
N ARG A 352 -0.12 6.19 -37.11
CA ARG A 352 0.30 4.79 -36.91
C ARG A 352 1.14 4.58 -35.65
N SER A 353 1.89 5.58 -35.23
CA SER A 353 2.75 5.53 -34.04
C SER A 353 2.03 5.99 -32.76
N GLY A 354 0.77 6.45 -32.84
CA GLY A 354 -0.02 6.93 -31.71
C GLY A 354 0.27 8.38 -31.28
N TRP A 355 1.20 9.08 -31.92
CA TRP A 355 1.57 10.45 -31.53
C TRP A 355 0.46 11.49 -31.78
N SER A 356 -0.44 11.22 -32.73
CA SER A 356 -1.54 12.14 -33.06
C SER A 356 -2.56 12.29 -31.92
N ASP A 357 -2.60 11.34 -30.99
CA ASP A 357 -3.56 11.34 -29.88
C ASP A 357 -3.12 12.33 -28.78
N ASP A 358 -1.80 12.53 -28.64
CA ASP A 358 -1.19 13.36 -27.59
C ASP A 358 -0.63 14.69 -28.13
N ILE A 359 -0.15 14.72 -29.38
CA ILE A 359 0.50 15.88 -30.00
C ILE A 359 -0.41 16.48 -31.09
N PRO A 360 -0.95 17.70 -30.90
CA PRO A 360 -1.71 18.36 -31.94
C PRO A 360 -0.86 18.72 -33.16
N VAL A 361 -1.44 18.58 -34.35
CA VAL A 361 -0.80 18.93 -35.63
C VAL A 361 -1.61 20.01 -36.33
N ILE A 362 -0.98 21.13 -36.67
CA ILE A 362 -1.56 22.19 -37.49
C ILE A 362 -0.90 22.15 -38.87
N MET A 363 -1.71 21.92 -39.90
CA MET A 363 -1.21 21.87 -41.28
C MET A 363 -1.03 23.28 -41.85
N ILE A 364 0.05 23.50 -42.60
CA ILE A 364 0.28 24.73 -43.36
C ILE A 364 -0.05 24.48 -44.83
N SER A 365 -0.91 25.32 -45.41
CA SER A 365 -1.31 25.21 -46.82
C SER A 365 -1.11 26.51 -47.58
N SER A 366 -0.64 26.40 -48.82
CA SER A 366 -0.68 27.48 -49.82
C SER A 366 -1.93 27.47 -50.70
N GLU A 367 -2.73 26.39 -50.67
CA GLU A 367 -3.93 26.22 -51.51
C GLU A 367 -5.21 26.14 -50.66
N GLU A 368 -6.22 26.93 -51.02
CA GLU A 368 -7.57 26.94 -50.43
C GLU A 368 -8.47 25.83 -51.04
N SER A 369 -7.88 24.66 -51.32
CA SER A 369 -8.64 23.51 -51.83
C SER A 369 -9.39 22.84 -50.68
N ASP A 370 -10.73 22.93 -50.68
CA ASP A 370 -11.61 22.29 -49.69
C ASP A 370 -11.31 20.78 -49.55
N ASP A 371 -10.90 20.11 -50.64
CA ASP A 371 -10.57 18.68 -50.67
C ASP A 371 -9.29 18.35 -49.88
N MET A 372 -8.28 19.22 -49.91
CA MET A 372 -7.04 19.01 -49.15
C MET A 372 -7.25 19.22 -47.65
N VAL A 373 -8.08 20.21 -47.29
CA VAL A 373 -8.43 20.50 -45.90
C VAL A 373 -9.23 19.33 -45.31
N LEU A 374 -10.21 18.80 -46.06
CA LEU A 374 -11.00 17.65 -45.62
C LEU A 374 -10.11 16.42 -45.38
N ARG A 375 -9.21 16.12 -46.32
CA ARG A 375 -8.26 15.00 -46.20
C ARG A 375 -7.33 15.15 -44.99
N ALA A 376 -6.90 16.36 -44.65
CA ALA A 376 -6.07 16.60 -43.47
C ALA A 376 -6.81 16.27 -42.17
N TYR A 377 -8.08 16.67 -42.04
CA TYR A 377 -8.89 16.31 -40.88
C TYR A 377 -9.15 14.81 -40.78
N GLU A 378 -9.40 14.12 -41.91
CA GLU A 378 -9.59 12.66 -41.92
C GLU A 378 -8.34 11.89 -41.45
N LEU A 379 -7.16 12.46 -41.64
CA LEU A 379 -5.88 11.88 -41.20
C LEU A 379 -5.47 12.33 -39.78
N GLY A 380 -6.30 13.12 -39.09
CA GLY A 380 -6.08 13.50 -37.69
C GLY A 380 -5.40 14.85 -37.46
N ALA A 381 -5.37 15.75 -38.45
CA ALA A 381 -4.93 17.12 -38.22
C ALA A 381 -5.88 17.87 -37.28
N SER A 382 -5.33 18.67 -36.37
CA SER A 382 -6.08 19.44 -35.37
C SER A 382 -6.62 20.77 -35.91
N ASP A 383 -5.88 21.42 -36.81
CA ASP A 383 -6.28 22.67 -37.48
C ASP A 383 -5.43 22.91 -38.73
N TYR A 384 -5.70 24.00 -39.45
CA TYR A 384 -4.88 24.46 -40.57
C TYR A 384 -4.58 25.97 -40.52
N ILE A 385 -3.47 26.37 -41.14
CA ILE A 385 -3.04 27.76 -41.35
C ILE A 385 -2.79 27.96 -42.85
N SER A 386 -3.46 28.95 -43.45
CA SER A 386 -3.21 29.36 -44.83
C SER A 386 -2.10 30.39 -44.94
N ARG A 387 -1.37 30.36 -46.05
CA ARG A 387 -0.42 31.42 -46.45
C ARG A 387 -1.17 32.55 -47.19
N PRO A 388 -0.77 33.83 -47.05
CA PRO A 388 0.36 34.35 -46.28
C PRO A 388 0.10 34.40 -44.77
N PHE A 389 1.16 34.24 -43.97
CA PHE A 389 1.05 34.20 -42.50
C PHE A 389 0.74 35.58 -41.88
N ASP A 390 -0.42 35.71 -41.21
CA ASP A 390 -0.68 36.80 -40.27
C ASP A 390 -0.30 36.36 -38.85
N ALA A 391 0.68 37.03 -38.25
CA ALA A 391 1.21 36.70 -36.93
C ALA A 391 0.14 36.65 -35.83
N ARG A 392 -0.94 37.43 -35.93
CA ARG A 392 -2.05 37.40 -34.96
C ARG A 392 -2.88 36.14 -35.13
N ILE A 393 -3.18 35.76 -36.38
CA ILE A 393 -3.96 34.55 -36.69
C ILE A 393 -3.19 33.31 -36.26
N VAL A 394 -1.90 33.22 -36.63
CA VAL A 394 -1.03 32.08 -36.26
C VAL A 394 -0.97 31.92 -34.74
N ARG A 395 -0.65 32.99 -34.00
CA ARG A 395 -0.60 32.96 -32.52
C ARG A 395 -1.93 32.54 -31.90
N GLN A 396 -3.05 33.04 -32.43
CA GLN A 396 -4.36 32.72 -31.89
C GLN A 396 -4.76 31.26 -32.16
N ARG A 397 -4.47 30.71 -33.35
CA ARG A 397 -4.75 29.31 -33.69
C ARG A 397 -3.90 28.36 -32.87
N VAL A 398 -2.58 28.55 -32.85
CA VAL A 398 -1.64 27.76 -32.02
C VAL A 398 -2.06 27.80 -30.55
N GLY A 399 -2.33 28.99 -29.99
CA GLY A 399 -2.76 29.12 -28.61
C GLY A 399 -4.14 28.49 -28.30
N ASN A 400 -5.07 28.48 -29.25
CA ASN A 400 -6.37 27.81 -29.07
C ASN A 400 -6.23 26.29 -29.00
N ILE A 401 -5.48 25.71 -29.93
CA ILE A 401 -5.24 24.26 -29.99
C ILE A 401 -4.47 23.79 -28.76
N MET A 402 -3.41 24.53 -28.37
CA MET A 402 -2.68 24.26 -27.14
C MET A 402 -3.58 24.24 -25.89
N ARG A 403 -4.47 25.23 -25.75
CA ARG A 403 -5.43 25.27 -24.63
C ARG A 403 -6.45 24.13 -24.67
N LEU A 404 -6.87 23.71 -25.86
CA LEU A 404 -7.79 22.59 -26.03
C LEU A 404 -7.14 21.28 -25.56
N TYR A 405 -5.93 20.99 -26.04
CA TYR A 405 -5.20 19.78 -25.68
C TYR A 405 -4.76 19.77 -24.21
N ALA A 406 -4.36 20.92 -23.65
CA ALA A 406 -4.10 21.04 -22.21
C ALA A 406 -5.35 20.71 -21.37
N LYS A 407 -6.53 21.21 -21.77
CA LYS A 407 -7.81 20.86 -21.11
C LYS A 407 -8.15 19.38 -21.26
N GLN A 408 -7.95 18.80 -22.43
CA GLN A 408 -8.19 17.38 -22.69
C GLN A 408 -7.30 16.50 -21.81
N ARG A 409 -5.99 16.78 -21.76
CA ARG A 409 -5.04 16.09 -20.88
C ARG A 409 -5.47 16.18 -19.41
N ARG A 410 -5.84 17.38 -18.94
CA ARG A 410 -6.34 17.57 -17.57
C ARG A 410 -7.59 16.75 -17.26
N LEU A 411 -8.56 16.70 -18.17
CA LEU A 411 -9.77 15.89 -18.00
C LEU A 411 -9.45 14.39 -17.94
N SER A 412 -8.58 13.91 -18.84
CA SER A 412 -8.12 12.52 -18.83
C SER A 412 -7.42 12.15 -17.53
N SER A 413 -6.55 13.03 -17.02
CA SER A 413 -5.90 12.85 -15.71
C SER A 413 -6.89 12.82 -14.55
N MET A 414 -7.89 13.71 -14.53
CA MET A 414 -8.94 13.71 -13.50
C MET A 414 -9.78 12.42 -13.52
N LEU A 415 -10.08 11.90 -14.71
CA LEU A 415 -10.79 10.62 -14.84
C LEU A 415 -9.94 9.47 -14.30
N ALA A 416 -8.67 9.38 -14.71
CA ALA A 416 -7.73 8.40 -14.18
C ALA A 416 -7.63 8.46 -12.65
N GLN A 417 -7.56 9.67 -12.08
CA GLN A 417 -7.56 9.89 -10.64
C GLN A 417 -8.85 9.38 -9.98
N GLN A 418 -10.03 9.73 -10.51
CA GLN A 418 -11.30 9.26 -9.96
C GLN A 418 -11.42 7.74 -10.00
N PHE A 419 -10.91 7.09 -11.05
CA PHE A 419 -10.86 5.63 -11.11
C PHE A 419 -9.94 5.05 -10.03
N TYR A 420 -8.75 5.63 -9.86
CA TYR A 420 -7.80 5.18 -8.84
C TYR A 420 -8.33 5.37 -7.42
N GLU A 421 -8.86 6.55 -7.09
CA GLU A 421 -9.46 6.86 -5.78
C GLU A 421 -10.61 5.90 -5.49
N ARG A 422 -11.51 5.69 -6.46
CA ARG A 422 -12.63 4.76 -6.29
C ARG A 422 -12.18 3.32 -6.05
N GLU A 423 -11.15 2.87 -6.75
CA GLU A 423 -10.59 1.53 -6.60
C GLU A 423 -9.90 1.37 -5.23
N ARG A 424 -9.18 2.40 -4.79
CA ARG A 424 -8.52 2.44 -3.47
C ARG A 424 -9.53 2.43 -2.34
N ASP A 425 -10.55 3.29 -2.41
CA ASP A 425 -11.61 3.38 -1.41
C ASP A 425 -12.41 2.09 -1.32
N SER A 426 -12.75 1.50 -2.48
CA SER A 426 -13.42 0.19 -2.54
C SER A 426 -12.57 -0.90 -1.90
N ARG A 427 -11.24 -0.90 -2.13
CA ARG A 427 -10.32 -1.86 -1.51
C ARG A 427 -10.25 -1.68 0.00
N MET A 428 -10.14 -0.44 0.47
CA MET A 428 -10.08 -0.11 1.89
C MET A 428 -11.33 -0.62 2.64
N LEU A 429 -12.52 -0.45 2.05
CA LEU A 429 -13.76 -0.94 2.65
C LEU A 429 -13.82 -2.47 2.74
N VAL A 430 -13.32 -3.18 1.73
CA VAL A 430 -13.23 -4.66 1.76
C VAL A 430 -12.26 -5.10 2.85
N ASP A 431 -11.10 -4.44 2.98
CA ASP A 431 -10.11 -4.77 4.00
C ASP A 431 -10.64 -4.47 5.43
N ILE A 432 -11.39 -3.38 5.63
CA ILE A 432 -12.06 -3.07 6.91
C ILE A 432 -13.11 -4.13 7.26
N MET A 433 -13.92 -4.57 6.28
CA MET A 433 -14.90 -5.64 6.50
C MET A 433 -14.21 -6.97 6.85
N GLY A 434 -13.12 -7.30 6.16
CA GLY A 434 -12.29 -8.45 6.49
C GLY A 434 -11.77 -8.40 7.93
N GLY A 435 -11.14 -7.29 8.33
CA GLY A 435 -10.62 -7.13 9.70
C GLY A 435 -11.72 -7.17 10.78
N ALA A 436 -12.91 -6.63 10.49
CA ALA A 436 -14.05 -6.72 11.41
C ALA A 436 -14.56 -8.16 11.60
N MET A 437 -14.49 -8.99 10.55
CA MET A 437 -14.82 -10.41 10.62
C MET A 437 -13.77 -11.19 11.45
N GLU A 438 -12.48 -10.91 11.23
CA GLU A 438 -11.37 -11.53 11.98
C GLU A 438 -11.47 -11.28 13.49
N LEU A 439 -11.73 -10.01 13.88
CA LEU A 439 -11.91 -9.60 15.29
C LEU A 439 -12.96 -10.44 16.01
N ARG A 440 -14.04 -10.83 15.31
CA ARG A 440 -15.12 -11.61 15.90
C ARG A 440 -14.83 -13.12 15.92
N ASN A 441 -13.99 -13.61 15.01
CA ASN A 441 -13.66 -15.03 14.86
C ASN A 441 -12.50 -15.49 15.77
N GLY A 442 -11.75 -14.57 16.38
CA GLY A 442 -10.50 -14.93 17.08
C GLY A 442 -9.44 -15.48 16.14
N GLU A 443 -9.50 -15.12 14.86
CA GLU A 443 -8.49 -15.44 13.84
C GLU A 443 -7.40 -14.36 13.88
N SER A 444 -6.13 -14.75 13.67
CA SER A 444 -5.01 -13.81 13.65
C SER A 444 -5.11 -12.86 12.46
N GLY A 445 -4.82 -11.56 12.68
CA GLY A 445 -5.00 -10.48 11.70
C GLY A 445 -4.29 -10.53 10.32
N PRO A 446 -3.39 -11.49 9.99
CA PRO A 446 -2.90 -11.67 8.61
C PRO A 446 -3.81 -12.51 7.69
N HIS A 447 -4.78 -13.25 8.24
CA HIS A 447 -5.54 -14.29 7.52
C HIS A 447 -6.20 -13.76 6.23
N VAL A 448 -6.89 -12.63 6.29
CA VAL A 448 -7.57 -12.01 5.15
C VAL A 448 -6.60 -11.63 4.02
N LYS A 449 -5.42 -11.12 4.38
CA LYS A 449 -4.39 -10.74 3.40
C LYS A 449 -3.82 -11.97 2.72
N HIS A 450 -3.54 -13.02 3.50
CA HIS A 450 -3.03 -14.28 2.99
C HIS A 450 -4.00 -14.94 2.02
N VAL A 451 -5.27 -15.11 2.41
CA VAL A 451 -6.30 -15.74 1.57
C VAL A 451 -6.42 -15.04 0.22
N ARG A 452 -6.44 -13.71 0.22
CA ARG A 452 -6.47 -12.92 -1.02
C ARG A 452 -5.25 -13.16 -1.91
N LYS A 453 -4.05 -13.09 -1.33
CA LYS A 453 -2.79 -13.25 -2.06
C LYS A 453 -2.64 -14.65 -2.65
N LEU A 454 -2.92 -15.67 -1.84
CA LEU A 454 -2.89 -17.08 -2.27
C LEU A 454 -3.94 -17.35 -3.35
N THR A 455 -5.15 -16.78 -3.23
CA THR A 455 -6.18 -16.88 -4.28
C THR A 455 -5.70 -16.29 -5.60
N GLU A 456 -5.04 -15.13 -5.57
CA GLU A 456 -4.45 -14.50 -6.76
C GLU A 456 -3.38 -15.41 -7.38
N MET A 457 -2.42 -15.89 -6.59
CA MET A 457 -1.36 -16.79 -7.06
C MET A 457 -1.91 -18.07 -7.70
N MET A 458 -2.91 -18.69 -7.05
CA MET A 458 -3.56 -19.90 -7.55
C MET A 458 -4.28 -19.66 -8.88
N LEU A 459 -5.03 -18.57 -9.01
CA LEU A 459 -5.72 -18.21 -10.26
C LEU A 459 -4.74 -17.88 -11.39
N GLU A 460 -3.66 -17.16 -11.09
CA GLU A 460 -2.61 -16.86 -12.07
C GLU A 460 -1.91 -18.11 -12.59
N HIS A 461 -1.65 -19.07 -11.72
CA HIS A 461 -1.02 -20.32 -12.11
C HIS A 461 -1.99 -21.23 -12.86
N LEU A 462 -3.25 -21.31 -12.42
CA LEU A 462 -4.29 -22.11 -13.07
C LEU A 462 -4.45 -21.75 -14.56
N VAL A 463 -4.60 -20.46 -14.89
CA VAL A 463 -4.78 -20.00 -16.27
C VAL A 463 -3.53 -20.24 -17.12
N ARG A 464 -2.33 -20.23 -16.52
CA ARG A 464 -1.09 -20.60 -17.22
C ARG A 464 -0.97 -22.11 -17.47
N LYS A 465 -1.53 -22.92 -16.57
CA LYS A 465 -1.42 -24.38 -16.59
C LYS A 465 -2.48 -25.05 -17.47
N THR A 466 -3.64 -24.42 -17.67
CA THR A 466 -4.72 -25.00 -18.47
C THR A 466 -5.58 -23.97 -19.18
N ASP A 467 -6.00 -24.29 -20.40
CA ASP A 467 -7.00 -23.52 -21.17
C ASP A 467 -8.45 -23.89 -20.79
N ARG A 468 -8.66 -24.79 -19.83
CA ARG A 468 -10.01 -25.24 -19.42
C ARG A 468 -10.82 -24.10 -18.80
N TYR A 469 -10.18 -23.23 -18.04
CA TYR A 469 -10.82 -22.11 -17.35
C TYR A 469 -10.34 -20.79 -17.96
N HIS A 470 -11.28 -20.03 -18.53
CA HIS A 470 -11.00 -18.73 -19.10
C HIS A 470 -11.34 -17.66 -18.07
N VAL A 471 -10.35 -17.29 -17.24
CA VAL A 471 -10.50 -16.23 -16.23
C VAL A 471 -9.58 -15.08 -16.61
N SER A 472 -10.17 -13.97 -17.04
CA SER A 472 -9.44 -12.76 -17.44
C SER A 472 -8.70 -12.13 -16.26
N SER A 473 -7.70 -11.27 -16.52
CA SER A 473 -7.01 -10.52 -15.46
C SER A 473 -7.95 -9.72 -14.56
N ARG A 474 -9.03 -9.17 -15.14
CA ARG A 474 -10.04 -8.43 -14.38
C ARG A 474 -10.86 -9.35 -13.47
N GLU A 475 -11.26 -10.52 -13.96
CA GLU A 475 -11.99 -11.51 -13.15
C GLU A 475 -11.11 -12.07 -12.03
N ARG A 476 -9.82 -12.32 -12.29
CA ARG A 476 -8.87 -12.75 -11.25
C ARG A 476 -8.79 -11.73 -10.11
N ALA A 477 -8.59 -10.45 -10.44
CA ALA A 477 -8.57 -9.37 -9.45
C ALA A 477 -9.89 -9.28 -8.66
N THR A 478 -11.03 -9.48 -9.35
CA THR A 478 -12.36 -9.47 -8.72
C THR A 478 -12.54 -10.65 -7.75
N ILE A 479 -12.15 -11.87 -8.14
CA ILE A 479 -12.25 -13.07 -7.30
C ILE A 479 -11.33 -12.95 -6.09
N SER A 480 -10.08 -12.50 -6.29
CA SER A 480 -9.14 -12.29 -5.18
C SER A 480 -9.66 -11.25 -4.19
N ALA A 481 -10.23 -10.13 -4.65
CA ALA A 481 -10.86 -9.16 -3.75
C ALA A 481 -12.08 -9.74 -3.02
N ALA A 482 -12.92 -10.51 -3.73
CA ALA A 482 -14.10 -11.15 -3.15
C ALA A 482 -13.79 -12.26 -2.12
N SER A 483 -12.61 -12.91 -2.22
CA SER A 483 -12.20 -13.99 -1.33
C SER A 483 -12.16 -13.60 0.15
N VAL A 484 -11.88 -12.33 0.44
CA VAL A 484 -11.87 -11.76 1.80
C VAL A 484 -13.22 -11.90 2.50
N LEU A 485 -14.31 -11.91 1.72
CA LEU A 485 -15.67 -11.94 2.24
C LEU A 485 -16.23 -13.36 2.40
N HIS A 486 -15.45 -14.42 2.14
CA HIS A 486 -15.94 -15.81 2.14
C HIS A 486 -16.69 -16.18 3.43
N ASP A 487 -16.27 -15.63 4.54
CA ASP A 487 -16.82 -15.87 5.87
C ASP A 487 -17.80 -14.79 6.38
N LEU A 488 -18.32 -13.92 5.49
CA LEU A 488 -19.16 -12.78 5.88
C LEU A 488 -20.37 -13.20 6.74
N GLY A 489 -20.91 -14.40 6.51
CA GLY A 489 -22.02 -14.93 7.29
C GLY A 489 -21.67 -15.31 8.73
N LYS A 490 -20.38 -15.47 9.08
CA LYS A 490 -19.95 -15.76 10.46
C LYS A 490 -20.43 -14.68 11.43
N LEU A 491 -20.60 -13.43 10.97
CA LEU A 491 -21.19 -12.31 11.73
C LEU A 491 -22.57 -12.62 12.35
N SER A 492 -23.32 -13.57 11.79
CA SER A 492 -24.64 -13.97 12.29
C SER A 492 -24.62 -15.28 13.07
N ILE A 493 -23.47 -15.96 13.18
CA ILE A 493 -23.34 -17.18 13.96
C ILE A 493 -23.26 -16.83 15.46
N PRO A 494 -24.01 -17.50 16.34
CA PRO A 494 -23.97 -17.22 17.78
C PRO A 494 -22.58 -17.46 18.38
N ASP A 495 -22.16 -16.60 19.32
CA ASP A 495 -20.82 -16.64 19.92
C ASP A 495 -20.51 -17.97 20.63
N TYR A 496 -21.53 -18.63 21.21
CA TYR A 496 -21.34 -19.93 21.86
C TYR A 496 -21.02 -21.07 20.88
N VAL A 497 -21.32 -20.89 19.58
CA VAL A 497 -20.92 -21.79 18.49
C VAL A 497 -19.59 -21.31 17.90
N LEU A 498 -19.49 -20.01 17.59
CA LEU A 498 -18.33 -19.44 16.92
C LEU A 498 -17.04 -19.53 17.76
N ASN A 499 -17.13 -19.21 19.05
CA ASN A 499 -15.97 -19.11 19.95
C ASN A 499 -15.84 -20.30 20.90
N LYS A 500 -16.46 -21.43 20.59
CA LYS A 500 -16.44 -22.61 21.45
C LYS A 500 -15.00 -23.16 21.59
N PRO A 501 -14.45 -23.28 22.81
CA PRO A 501 -13.11 -23.84 23.03
C PRO A 501 -13.15 -25.37 22.92
N GLY A 502 -13.27 -25.90 21.71
CA GLY A 502 -13.29 -27.34 21.45
C GLY A 502 -14.05 -27.74 20.18
N ARG A 503 -14.27 -29.06 20.02
CA ARG A 503 -15.05 -29.57 18.88
C ARG A 503 -16.54 -29.22 19.03
N LEU A 504 -17.14 -28.80 17.93
CA LEU A 504 -18.59 -28.58 17.83
C LEU A 504 -19.35 -29.91 17.93
N THR A 505 -20.52 -29.89 18.56
CA THR A 505 -21.47 -31.01 18.45
C THR A 505 -22.07 -31.06 17.04
N PRO A 506 -22.69 -32.17 16.61
CA PRO A 506 -23.36 -32.23 15.32
C PRO A 506 -24.39 -31.10 15.12
N GLU A 507 -25.16 -30.78 16.15
CA GLU A 507 -26.19 -29.72 16.10
C GLU A 507 -25.56 -28.33 15.99
N GLU A 508 -24.50 -28.06 16.75
CA GLU A 508 -23.75 -26.81 16.65
C GLU A 508 -23.04 -26.67 15.30
N PHE A 509 -22.56 -27.78 14.74
CA PHE A 509 -21.96 -27.80 13.42
C PHE A 509 -22.99 -27.49 12.33
N GLU A 510 -24.22 -27.98 12.44
CA GLU A 510 -25.32 -27.57 11.53
C GLU A 510 -25.59 -26.06 11.63
N VAL A 511 -25.52 -25.47 12.83
CA VAL A 511 -25.59 -24.00 12.98
C VAL A 511 -24.40 -23.33 12.30
N MET A 512 -23.17 -23.81 12.52
CA MET A 512 -21.96 -23.25 11.91
C MET A 512 -22.05 -23.25 10.38
N LYS A 513 -22.52 -24.34 9.76
CA LYS A 513 -22.68 -24.44 8.30
C LYS A 513 -23.54 -23.33 7.70
N THR A 514 -24.46 -22.75 8.45
CA THR A 514 -25.38 -21.72 7.94
C THR A 514 -24.67 -20.43 7.52
N HIS A 515 -23.44 -20.17 7.98
CA HIS A 515 -22.69 -18.96 7.60
C HIS A 515 -22.56 -18.81 6.08
N THR A 516 -22.41 -19.93 5.36
CA THR A 516 -22.32 -19.92 3.89
C THR A 516 -23.58 -19.32 3.26
N THR A 517 -24.74 -19.85 3.64
CA THR A 517 -26.05 -19.37 3.15
C THR A 517 -26.39 -17.98 3.66
N ILE A 518 -26.06 -17.64 4.91
CA ILE A 518 -26.31 -16.30 5.46
C ILE A 518 -25.48 -15.26 4.71
N GLY A 519 -24.19 -15.49 4.50
CA GLY A 519 -23.31 -14.59 3.74
C GLY A 519 -23.81 -14.38 2.31
N ALA A 520 -24.18 -15.46 1.63
CA ALA A 520 -24.77 -15.39 0.29
C ALA A 520 -26.08 -14.59 0.27
N ASN A 521 -26.99 -14.84 1.21
CA ASN A 521 -28.27 -14.15 1.29
C ASN A 521 -28.11 -12.65 1.61
N LEU A 522 -27.14 -12.28 2.46
CA LEU A 522 -26.81 -10.89 2.74
C LEU A 522 -26.41 -10.16 1.46
N LEU A 523 -25.52 -10.77 0.66
CA LEU A 523 -25.09 -10.20 -0.62
C LEU A 523 -26.21 -10.16 -1.66
N GLU A 524 -27.07 -11.18 -1.72
CA GLU A 524 -28.25 -11.16 -2.60
C GLU A 524 -29.26 -10.08 -2.21
N SER A 525 -29.39 -9.76 -0.92
CA SER A 525 -30.30 -8.71 -0.44
C SER A 525 -29.89 -7.29 -0.87
N MET A 526 -28.64 -7.10 -1.31
CA MET A 526 -28.11 -5.81 -1.78
C MET A 526 -28.58 -5.47 -3.21
N THR A 527 -29.85 -5.10 -3.36
CA THR A 527 -30.50 -4.88 -4.67
C THR A 527 -29.82 -3.82 -5.56
N GLN A 528 -29.06 -2.89 -4.97
CA GLN A 528 -28.41 -1.80 -5.69
C GLN A 528 -27.11 -2.23 -6.39
N CYS A 529 -26.47 -3.30 -5.91
CA CYS A 529 -25.17 -3.75 -6.41
C CYS A 529 -25.13 -5.26 -6.74
N ARG A 530 -26.29 -5.93 -6.74
CA ARG A 530 -26.43 -7.38 -6.98
C ARG A 530 -25.79 -7.83 -8.29
N ASP A 531 -25.90 -7.02 -9.35
CA ASP A 531 -25.38 -7.37 -10.68
C ASP A 531 -23.89 -7.03 -10.87
N SER A 532 -23.22 -6.49 -9.84
CA SER A 532 -21.79 -6.24 -9.92
C SER A 532 -21.00 -7.56 -9.87
N ALA A 533 -19.95 -7.65 -10.70
CA ALA A 533 -19.09 -8.85 -10.75
C ALA A 533 -18.48 -9.20 -9.38
N LEU A 534 -18.15 -8.19 -8.57
CA LEU A 534 -17.62 -8.37 -7.22
C LEU A 534 -18.66 -9.02 -6.29
N VAL A 535 -19.90 -8.53 -6.27
CA VAL A 535 -20.96 -9.08 -5.40
C VAL A 535 -21.35 -10.49 -5.84
N GLN A 536 -21.40 -10.76 -7.15
CA GLN A 536 -21.66 -12.10 -7.66
C GLN A 536 -20.55 -13.08 -7.26
N ALA A 537 -19.28 -12.70 -7.45
CA ALA A 537 -18.15 -13.52 -7.02
C ALA A 537 -18.16 -13.75 -5.51
N ALA A 538 -18.36 -12.71 -4.70
CA ALA A 538 -18.41 -12.81 -3.25
C ALA A 538 -19.56 -13.70 -2.79
N ARG A 539 -20.73 -13.61 -3.44
CA ARG A 539 -21.89 -14.46 -3.14
C ARG A 539 -21.58 -15.92 -3.39
N ASP A 540 -21.02 -16.23 -4.56
CA ASP A 540 -20.71 -17.60 -4.96
C ASP A 540 -19.64 -18.20 -4.03
N ILE A 541 -18.63 -17.41 -3.68
CA ILE A 541 -17.60 -17.80 -2.71
C ILE A 541 -18.23 -18.04 -1.33
N CYS A 542 -19.00 -17.10 -0.79
CA CYS A 542 -19.69 -17.26 0.51
C CYS A 542 -20.50 -18.56 0.53
N ARG A 543 -21.28 -18.79 -0.52
CA ARG A 543 -22.20 -19.93 -0.57
C ARG A 543 -21.45 -21.25 -0.69
N TRP A 544 -20.40 -21.33 -1.50
CA TRP A 544 -19.86 -22.62 -1.96
C TRP A 544 -18.38 -22.88 -1.66
N HIS A 545 -17.68 -22.02 -0.91
CA HIS A 545 -16.28 -22.29 -0.54
C HIS A 545 -16.10 -23.53 0.35
N HIS A 546 -17.17 -24.05 0.97
CA HIS A 546 -17.18 -25.34 1.68
C HIS A 546 -17.76 -26.52 0.88
N GLU A 547 -18.09 -26.32 -0.39
CA GLU A 547 -18.36 -27.44 -1.29
C GLU A 547 -17.08 -28.25 -1.54
N ARG A 548 -17.25 -29.55 -1.81
CA ARG A 548 -16.15 -30.47 -2.09
C ARG A 548 -16.34 -31.08 -3.46
N TRP A 549 -15.25 -31.30 -4.17
CA TRP A 549 -15.26 -31.73 -5.58
C TRP A 549 -16.00 -33.06 -5.79
N ASP A 550 -16.07 -33.91 -4.77
CA ASP A 550 -16.76 -35.19 -4.76
C ASP A 550 -18.28 -35.10 -4.50
N GLY A 551 -18.79 -33.94 -4.10
CA GLY A 551 -20.19 -33.69 -3.70
C GLY A 551 -20.49 -33.89 -2.21
N ASN A 552 -19.48 -34.15 -1.38
CA ASN A 552 -19.66 -34.35 0.07
C ASN A 552 -19.55 -33.06 0.89
N GLY A 553 -19.51 -31.91 0.21
CA GLY A 553 -19.47 -30.60 0.84
C GLY A 553 -20.86 -30.07 1.22
N TYR A 554 -20.93 -28.79 1.54
CA TYR A 554 -22.16 -28.09 1.91
C TYR A 554 -22.12 -26.64 1.37
N PRO A 555 -23.27 -25.96 1.24
CA PRO A 555 -24.63 -26.32 1.67
C PRO A 555 -25.47 -27.10 0.65
N ASP A 556 -25.12 -27.08 -0.64
CA ASP A 556 -25.97 -27.57 -1.72
C ASP A 556 -25.51 -28.95 -2.27
N GLY A 557 -24.29 -29.39 -1.94
CA GLY A 557 -23.75 -30.69 -2.33
C GLY A 557 -23.33 -30.75 -3.80
N LEU A 558 -22.85 -29.62 -4.32
CA LEU A 558 -22.42 -29.48 -5.72
C LEU A 558 -21.21 -30.36 -6.02
N LYS A 559 -21.14 -30.90 -7.24
CA LYS A 559 -20.08 -31.83 -7.63
C LYS A 559 -19.29 -31.36 -8.85
N GLY A 560 -17.97 -31.50 -8.79
CA GLY A 560 -17.10 -31.18 -9.92
C GLY A 560 -17.21 -29.72 -10.36
N ASP A 561 -17.39 -29.50 -11.66
CA ASP A 561 -17.51 -28.16 -12.25
C ASP A 561 -18.86 -27.47 -11.98
N GLU A 562 -19.79 -28.10 -11.26
CA GLU A 562 -20.98 -27.41 -10.75
C GLU A 562 -20.60 -26.35 -9.72
N ILE A 563 -19.49 -26.55 -9.00
CA ILE A 563 -18.92 -25.57 -8.08
C ILE A 563 -18.22 -24.48 -8.92
N PRO A 564 -18.51 -23.19 -8.75
CA PRO A 564 -17.79 -22.14 -9.48
C PRO A 564 -16.29 -22.17 -9.19
N ILE A 565 -15.47 -21.86 -10.20
CA ILE A 565 -14.00 -21.90 -10.05
C ILE A 565 -13.50 -20.94 -8.95
N SER A 566 -14.18 -19.82 -8.74
CA SER A 566 -13.92 -18.89 -7.64
C SER A 566 -14.03 -19.57 -6.28
N ALA A 567 -15.13 -20.28 -6.02
CA ALA A 567 -15.36 -21.01 -4.79
C ALA A 567 -14.38 -22.19 -4.63
N GLN A 568 -14.08 -22.92 -5.71
CA GLN A 568 -13.10 -24.01 -5.65
C GLN A 568 -11.69 -23.55 -5.26
N VAL A 569 -11.23 -22.43 -5.81
CA VAL A 569 -9.91 -21.86 -5.48
C VAL A 569 -9.88 -21.36 -4.04
N VAL A 570 -10.90 -20.61 -3.62
CA VAL A 570 -10.96 -20.11 -2.23
C VAL A 570 -11.06 -21.26 -1.24
N SER A 571 -11.77 -22.35 -1.58
CA SER A 571 -11.92 -23.53 -0.73
C SER A 571 -10.59 -24.19 -0.35
N ILE A 572 -9.67 -24.37 -1.30
CA ILE A 572 -8.36 -24.97 -1.04
C ILE A 572 -7.43 -23.99 -0.32
N VAL A 573 -7.52 -22.71 -0.66
CA VAL A 573 -6.73 -21.63 -0.04
C VAL A 573 -7.12 -21.44 1.43
N ASP A 574 -8.41 -21.37 1.73
CA ASP A 574 -8.93 -21.25 3.10
C ASP A 574 -8.49 -22.44 3.96
N VAL A 575 -8.59 -23.66 3.45
CA VAL A 575 -8.11 -24.85 4.17
C VAL A 575 -6.61 -24.79 4.42
N TYR A 576 -5.81 -24.40 3.42
CA TYR A 576 -4.37 -24.28 3.59
C TYR A 576 -4.00 -23.20 4.63
N ASP A 577 -4.64 -22.04 4.57
CA ASP A 577 -4.40 -20.98 5.55
C ASP A 577 -4.86 -21.41 6.95
N ALA A 578 -6.04 -22.02 7.07
CA ALA A 578 -6.57 -22.54 8.33
C ALA A 578 -5.68 -23.58 9.01
N LEU A 579 -4.96 -24.40 8.25
CA LEU A 579 -4.01 -25.38 8.79
C LEU A 579 -2.73 -24.73 9.24
N THR A 580 -2.26 -23.73 8.50
CA THR A 580 -0.91 -23.18 8.67
C THR A 580 -0.88 -21.89 9.49
N SER A 581 -2.03 -21.30 9.82
CA SER A 581 -2.15 -20.10 10.67
C SER A 581 -2.38 -20.47 12.13
N ASP A 582 -1.82 -19.67 13.04
CA ASP A 582 -2.07 -19.81 14.48
C ASP A 582 -3.51 -19.39 14.83
N ARG A 583 -4.19 -20.19 15.64
CA ARG A 583 -5.53 -19.90 16.16
C ARG A 583 -5.53 -19.99 17.68
N VAL A 584 -6.45 -19.26 18.33
CA VAL A 584 -6.60 -19.20 19.81
C VAL A 584 -6.54 -20.58 20.49
N TYR A 585 -7.02 -21.63 19.80
CA TYR A 585 -7.08 -22.99 20.33
C TYR A 585 -6.21 -24.03 19.62
N LYS A 586 -5.45 -23.63 18.58
CA LYS A 586 -4.67 -24.57 17.76
C LYS A 586 -3.44 -23.89 17.16
N LYS A 587 -2.26 -24.44 17.42
CA LYS A 587 -1.01 -23.99 16.79
C LYS A 587 -1.01 -24.28 15.29
N ALA A 588 -0.35 -23.43 14.54
CA ALA A 588 -0.03 -23.61 13.14
C ALA A 588 0.63 -24.97 12.89
N ILE A 589 0.17 -25.66 11.85
CA ILE A 589 0.77 -26.89 11.34
C ILE A 589 1.89 -26.49 10.36
N PRO A 590 3.07 -27.12 10.41
CA PRO A 590 4.15 -26.88 9.47
C PRO A 590 3.69 -27.04 8.02
N HIS A 591 4.25 -26.24 7.11
CA HIS A 591 3.88 -26.23 5.68
C HIS A 591 3.86 -27.64 5.06
N GLU A 592 4.92 -28.42 5.26
CA GLU A 592 5.03 -29.78 4.71
C GLU A 592 3.91 -30.71 5.20
N GLU A 593 3.55 -30.62 6.49
CA GLU A 593 2.50 -31.43 7.09
C GLU A 593 1.11 -30.99 6.59
N ALA A 594 0.85 -29.68 6.50
CA ALA A 594 -0.40 -29.15 5.95
C ALA A 594 -0.59 -29.56 4.48
N MET A 595 0.47 -29.51 3.67
CA MET A 595 0.45 -30.01 2.29
C MET A 595 0.12 -31.50 2.24
N GLN A 596 0.75 -32.33 3.08
CA GLN A 596 0.45 -33.75 3.15
C GLN A 596 -1.01 -34.03 3.53
N MET A 597 -1.56 -33.33 4.51
CA MET A 597 -2.97 -33.48 4.90
C MET A 597 -3.93 -33.17 3.75
N ILE A 598 -3.67 -32.11 2.99
CA ILE A 598 -4.47 -31.75 1.82
C ILE A 598 -4.35 -32.82 0.72
N LEU A 599 -3.12 -33.27 0.43
CA LEU A 599 -2.85 -34.27 -0.62
C LEU A 599 -3.40 -35.66 -0.30
N ASN A 600 -3.42 -36.04 0.97
CA ASN A 600 -3.97 -37.30 1.45
C ASN A 600 -5.52 -37.30 1.52
N GLY A 601 -6.15 -36.15 1.27
CA GLY A 601 -7.61 -35.99 1.31
C GLY A 601 -8.19 -35.87 2.72
N GLU A 602 -7.37 -35.65 3.74
CA GLU A 602 -7.81 -35.48 5.13
C GLU A 602 -8.66 -34.22 5.31
N CYS A 603 -8.50 -33.24 4.43
CA CYS A 603 -9.25 -31.98 4.41
C CYS A 603 -10.43 -31.98 3.43
N GLY A 604 -10.72 -33.13 2.81
CA GLY A 604 -11.74 -33.30 1.78
C GLY A 604 -11.17 -33.37 0.36
N THR A 605 -12.05 -33.62 -0.59
CA THR A 605 -11.68 -33.78 -2.01
C THR A 605 -11.71 -32.45 -2.74
N PHE A 606 -10.59 -32.05 -3.34
CA PHE A 606 -10.46 -30.85 -4.16
C PHE A 606 -10.31 -31.19 -5.64
N ASN A 607 -10.47 -30.18 -6.51
CA ASN A 607 -10.21 -30.31 -7.94
C ASN A 607 -8.75 -30.75 -8.17
N PRO A 608 -8.51 -31.87 -8.88
CA PRO A 608 -7.15 -32.37 -9.15
C PRO A 608 -6.24 -31.35 -9.83
N LEU A 609 -6.80 -30.47 -10.67
CA LEU A 609 -6.04 -29.40 -11.32
C LEU A 609 -5.56 -28.36 -10.29
N LEU A 610 -6.41 -28.00 -9.32
CA LEU A 610 -6.04 -27.07 -8.25
C LEU A 610 -5.02 -27.68 -7.29
N ILE A 611 -5.15 -28.97 -6.96
CA ILE A 611 -4.12 -29.70 -6.21
C ILE A 611 -2.78 -29.65 -6.95
N SER A 612 -2.80 -29.89 -8.26
CA SER A 612 -1.58 -29.80 -9.07
C SER A 612 -1.03 -28.37 -9.15
N CYS A 613 -1.88 -27.33 -9.07
CA CYS A 613 -1.42 -25.94 -8.98
C CYS A 613 -0.78 -25.64 -7.62
N LEU A 614 -1.39 -26.13 -6.53
CA LEU A 614 -0.87 -25.96 -5.17
C LEU A 614 0.51 -26.60 -5.01
N ILE A 615 0.72 -27.79 -5.57
CA ILE A 615 2.04 -28.47 -5.58
C ILE A 615 3.08 -27.64 -6.31
N ASP A 616 2.77 -27.12 -7.50
CA ASP A 616 3.72 -26.29 -8.26
C ASP A 616 4.06 -24.97 -7.53
N LEU A 617 3.11 -24.44 -6.75
CA LEU A 617 3.27 -23.19 -6.03
C LEU A 617 3.82 -23.34 -4.61
N GLN A 618 3.98 -24.57 -4.09
CA GLN A 618 4.29 -24.82 -2.68
C GLN A 618 5.51 -24.04 -2.17
N GLU A 619 6.61 -24.00 -2.94
CA GLU A 619 7.83 -23.28 -2.56
C GLU A 619 7.62 -21.76 -2.54
N ARG A 620 6.87 -21.22 -3.50
CA ARG A 620 6.54 -19.79 -3.55
C ARG A 620 5.60 -19.38 -2.41
N ILE A 621 4.65 -20.26 -2.08
CA ILE A 621 3.72 -20.06 -0.97
C ILE A 621 4.48 -20.07 0.36
N LEU A 622 5.47 -20.96 0.51
CA LEU A 622 6.33 -21.01 1.69
C LEU A 622 7.20 -19.73 1.80
N ALA A 623 7.82 -19.30 0.70
CA ALA A 623 8.63 -18.09 0.67
C ALA A 623 7.83 -16.84 1.06
N GLU A 624 6.60 -16.67 0.54
CA GLU A 624 5.72 -15.56 0.89
C GLU A 624 5.37 -15.55 2.40
N LYS A 625 5.34 -16.73 3.01
CA LYS A 625 5.01 -16.88 4.43
C LYS A 625 6.20 -16.64 5.35
N ASP A 626 7.40 -17.05 4.94
CA ASP A 626 8.63 -16.83 5.69
C ASP A 626 9.06 -15.35 5.68
N ASP A 627 8.71 -14.61 4.62
CA ASP A 627 8.97 -13.17 4.49
C ASP A 627 8.14 -12.33 5.50
N GLU A 628 6.99 -12.85 5.95
CA GLU A 628 6.20 -12.26 7.04
C GLU A 628 6.65 -12.71 8.45
N GLY A 629 7.50 -13.74 8.55
CA GLY A 629 7.84 -14.44 9.80
C GLY A 629 9.30 -14.37 10.27
N THR A 630 10.23 -13.81 9.49
CA THR A 630 11.65 -13.72 9.89
C THR A 630 12.01 -12.35 10.48
N PRO A 631 12.24 -12.23 11.81
CA PRO A 631 13.06 -11.12 12.30
C PRO A 631 14.47 -11.29 11.68
N PRO A 632 15.12 -10.18 11.24
CA PRO A 632 16.44 -10.27 10.64
C PRO A 632 17.39 -11.00 11.61
N PRO A 633 18.32 -11.84 11.11
CA PRO A 633 19.29 -12.49 11.97
C PRO A 633 20.03 -11.41 12.76
N LEU A 634 19.90 -11.47 14.09
CA LEU A 634 20.75 -10.75 15.03
C LEU A 634 22.19 -11.19 14.76
N PHE A 635 22.88 -10.45 13.90
CA PHE A 635 24.32 -10.56 13.80
C PHE A 635 24.91 -9.93 15.06
N LEU A 636 25.22 -10.78 16.04
CA LEU A 636 26.24 -10.52 17.04
C LEU A 636 27.57 -10.36 16.30
N GLY A 637 28.10 -9.14 16.29
CA GLY A 637 29.41 -8.79 15.73
C GLY A 637 29.71 -7.31 15.88
#